data_AF-A0A8S9GFZ4-F1
#
_entry.id   AF-A0A8S9GFZ4-F1
#
_cell.length_a   1.000
_cell.length_b   1.000
_cell.length_c   1.000
_cell.angle_alpha   90.00
_cell.angle_beta   90.00
_cell.angle_gamma   90.00
#
_symmetry.space_group_name_H-M   'P 1'
#
loop_
_entity.id
_entity.type
_entity.pdbx_description
1 polymer ?
#
loop_
_entity_poly.entity_id
_entity_poly.type
_entity_poly.pdbx_seq_one_letter_code
_entity_poly.pdbx_strand_id
1 'polypeptide(L)'
;MAGGEKKQSLSPKEIIHHKFGVKASYRIEKVHVSSRSNCLYRCHLQLPDFSVVSNVFKRKKDAELSAAELALEKLGIHPQDDDITVEQAWDDIVERIKYIFSDEFLSSDHHPLGSHLRATLLRDGERHGSVPLSIIAAFDAKINSRCKVINPSVDQNPILAMSYVMKAAAKLSDYIVVSPHLAALRRKNPYPPAIVEALAKRGESIKVEAVYIQCATNGKEVVDPVTLDISSGRYYLDIIAEKLGLKDGSQLIISRTFDKTAAGYECRVYSAIPKLNPSDKSSKAYGKRPVDEEEQSSHFKNPWNAKASSACGQDIHGDAIVAALGYSWRSHHLVEHDDVTLKSFYSRCKVINPSVDQNPILAMSYVMKAAAKLSDYIVVSPHLAALRRKNPYPPAIVEALAKRGESIKVEAVYIQCATNGKEVVDPVTLDISSGRYYLDIIAEKLGLKDGSQLIISRTFDKTAAGYECRVYSAIPKLNPSDKSSKAYGKRPVDEEEQSSHFKNPWNAKASSACGQDIHGDAIVAALGYSWRSHHLVEHDDVTLKSFYRICCGMSPNGIYKFSRQALIAATLPFSFTTKSNWRGPLPREMLSIFCRQQQLAEPVFTISTSPVKPLSETLRSFKKLKDSESNDGNNQCVNEYAGSDDSFNHYNSKDEEELPVLESGYRCGVKILSKSLQDLVLDCSPGSFYEKESHAIQNAALKALTWFGSLFDDLDADPEQPRCYTKGQMNWMFTRNVMIKGKFPSSKRYEEPEFESKTKTMDMDRKPKRVQTIPNGSLVLISYSVSVEVEADFWGRTGKCLRELIESNEEIEFEVGVGSMNPHLESVVTQMSVGQYACFITNMPAEGLVLADASDTARTRSLLSKLAAGLEYNVHLLGVKGPTEKRVESVFFKPPLSKQRVEYAVKLIKESSAASTLVDFGCGSGSLLESLLEVPTSLQTIVGVDISEKALARAAKMVDSKLNKGACNLKTIRLYDGSILEFDSRLHGIDIATCLEVIEHMEEDEAFQFGKTVLTLFRPKLLIVSTPNYEYNKILHKSSLYHSKDKSMSQRSKFRSHEHKFEWTRAQFNHWASKLAKSHNYSVEFSGVGGSGKVDPGFASQIAVFKRKSFTEVKKVSMQPYKVVWEWTRAQGDKKN
;
A
#
# COMPACT_ATOMS: atom_id res chain seq x y z
N MET A 1 5.51 -12.63 -9.94
CA MET A 1 6.61 -12.62 -8.94
C MET A 1 6.09 -13.20 -7.64
N ALA A 2 6.95 -13.93 -6.91
CA ALA A 2 6.56 -14.74 -5.77
C ALA A 2 5.72 -14.00 -4.73
N GLY A 3 4.73 -14.69 -4.16
CA GLY A 3 3.95 -14.17 -3.05
C GLY A 3 4.85 -13.87 -1.86
N GLY A 4 4.89 -12.60 -1.44
CA GLY A 4 5.69 -12.19 -0.31
C GLY A 4 5.20 -12.85 0.98
N GLU A 5 6.02 -13.73 1.54
CA GLU A 5 6.00 -13.94 2.99
C GLU A 5 6.10 -12.56 3.65
N LYS A 6 5.28 -12.33 4.68
CA LYS A 6 5.25 -11.03 5.33
C LYS A 6 6.64 -10.74 5.93
N LYS A 7 7.36 -9.77 5.34
CA LYS A 7 8.14 -8.82 6.15
C LYS A 7 7.14 -8.25 7.17
N GLN A 8 7.09 -8.83 8.37
CA GLN A 8 6.64 -8.07 9.52
C GLN A 8 7.71 -7.01 9.73
N SER A 9 7.45 -5.80 9.25
CA SER A 9 8.07 -4.62 9.85
C SER A 9 7.75 -4.72 11.34
N LEU A 10 8.78 -4.93 12.16
CA LEU A 10 8.62 -5.05 13.60
C LEU A 10 7.88 -3.79 14.07
N SER A 11 6.73 -3.97 14.72
CA SER A 11 5.95 -2.82 15.18
C SER A 11 6.81 -1.99 16.15
N PRO A 12 6.55 -0.69 16.30
CA PRO A 12 7.28 0.17 17.23
C PRO A 12 7.43 -0.43 18.65
N LYS A 13 6.40 -1.17 19.09
CA LYS A 13 6.38 -1.91 20.36
C LYS A 13 7.30 -3.14 20.36
N GLU A 14 7.36 -3.89 19.26
CA GLU A 14 8.28 -5.04 19.09
C GLU A 14 9.74 -4.58 18.97
N ILE A 15 10.04 -3.46 18.30
CA ILE A 15 11.39 -2.87 18.24
C ILE A 15 11.87 -2.48 19.64
N ILE A 16 11.03 -1.81 20.44
CA ILE A 16 11.36 -1.46 21.82
C ILE A 16 11.50 -2.70 22.71
N HIS A 17 10.62 -3.70 22.57
CA HIS A 17 10.76 -4.96 23.28
C HIS A 17 12.03 -5.72 22.88
N HIS A 18 12.45 -5.68 21.62
CA HIS A 18 13.70 -6.29 21.16
C HIS A 18 14.93 -5.54 21.68
N LYS A 19 14.90 -4.20 21.77
CA LYS A 19 16.05 -3.38 22.20
C LYS A 19 16.20 -3.26 23.73
N PHE A 20 15.09 -3.29 24.48
CA PHE A 20 15.09 -3.07 25.94
C PHE A 20 14.46 -4.21 26.76
N GLY A 21 13.70 -5.12 26.14
CA GLY A 21 13.06 -6.26 26.81
C GLY A 21 12.19 -5.84 27.99
N VAL A 22 12.29 -6.59 29.08
CA VAL A 22 11.61 -6.33 30.36
C VAL A 22 11.99 -4.99 31.03
N LYS A 23 12.96 -4.24 30.51
CA LYS A 23 13.28 -2.88 30.99
C LYS A 23 12.35 -1.80 30.40
N ALA A 24 11.47 -2.14 29.44
CA ALA A 24 10.46 -1.24 28.90
C ALA A 24 9.10 -1.49 29.56
N SER A 25 8.59 -0.50 30.30
CA SER A 25 7.33 -0.59 31.06
C SER A 25 6.24 0.29 30.47
N TYR A 26 5.09 -0.29 30.12
CA TYR A 26 3.91 0.41 29.57
C TYR A 26 2.81 0.52 30.63
N ARG A 27 2.42 1.74 31.01
CA ARG A 27 1.36 2.02 32.01
C ARG A 27 0.24 2.84 31.38
N ILE A 28 -0.99 2.33 31.41
CA ILE A 28 -2.16 3.04 30.86
C ILE A 28 -2.89 3.85 31.94
N GLU A 29 -3.13 5.11 31.62
CA GLU A 29 -3.99 6.06 32.32
C GLU A 29 -5.36 6.12 31.61
N LYS A 30 -6.45 6.20 32.39
CA LYS A 30 -7.81 6.49 31.88
C LYS A 30 -8.13 7.97 32.05
N VAL A 31 -8.31 8.68 30.93
CA VAL A 31 -8.74 10.08 30.93
C VAL A 31 -10.27 10.11 30.77
N HIS A 32 -10.96 10.67 31.76
CA HIS A 32 -12.42 10.86 31.71
C HIS A 32 -12.73 12.30 31.32
N VAL A 33 -13.50 12.48 30.24
CA VAL A 33 -14.11 13.76 29.87
C VAL A 33 -15.52 13.79 30.46
N SER A 34 -15.97 14.96 30.93
CA SER A 34 -17.25 15.12 31.60
C SER A 34 -18.44 14.84 30.66
N SER A 35 -19.42 14.11 31.18
CA SER A 35 -20.68 13.63 30.54
C SER A 35 -20.55 12.45 29.56
N ARG A 36 -21.21 11.35 29.95
CA ARG A 36 -21.62 10.12 29.21
C ARG A 36 -20.56 9.34 28.39
N SER A 37 -20.29 8.14 28.91
CA SER A 37 -19.95 6.87 28.22
C SER A 37 -18.71 6.72 27.32
N ASN A 38 -17.88 7.74 27.09
CA ASN A 38 -16.59 7.56 26.38
C ASN A 38 -15.37 7.69 27.31
N CYS A 39 -14.76 6.55 27.68
CA CYS A 39 -13.45 6.52 28.34
C CYS A 39 -12.31 6.68 27.32
N LEU A 40 -11.42 7.64 27.53
CA LEU A 40 -10.20 7.79 26.72
C LEU A 40 -8.98 7.22 27.46
N TYR A 41 -7.92 6.94 26.71
CA TYR A 41 -6.70 6.29 27.19
C TYR A 41 -5.45 7.07 26.80
N ARG A 42 -4.49 7.12 27.73
CA ARG A 42 -3.13 7.62 27.54
C ARG A 42 -2.16 6.55 28.02
N CYS A 43 -1.01 6.40 27.38
CA CYS A 43 0.02 5.45 27.80
C CYS A 43 1.30 6.20 28.20
N HIS A 44 1.87 5.83 29.34
CA HIS A 44 3.20 6.22 29.79
C HIS A 44 4.13 5.04 29.52
N LEU A 45 5.14 5.24 28.67
CA LEU A 45 6.22 4.29 28.44
C LEU A 45 7.46 4.75 29.18
N GLN A 46 7.99 3.90 30.06
CA GLN A 46 9.24 4.13 30.77
C GLN A 46 10.32 3.19 30.24
N LEU A 47 11.43 3.77 29.78
CA LEU A 47 12.66 3.10 29.38
C LEU A 47 13.76 3.39 30.43
N PRO A 48 14.94 2.74 30.38
CA PRO A 48 16.04 3.02 31.31
C PRO A 48 16.49 4.48 31.30
N ASP A 49 16.55 5.09 30.12
CA ASP A 49 17.21 6.37 29.89
C ASP A 49 16.24 7.58 29.98
N PHE A 50 14.95 7.36 29.70
CA PHE A 50 13.90 8.39 29.76
C PHE A 50 12.48 7.79 29.74
N SER A 51 11.49 8.64 29.98
CA SER A 51 10.06 8.32 29.81
C SER A 51 9.40 9.12 28.68
N VAL A 52 8.29 8.57 28.19
CA VAL A 52 7.46 9.10 27.11
C VAL A 52 5.99 8.94 27.48
N VAL A 53 5.17 9.91 27.08
CA VAL A 53 3.72 9.90 27.32
C VAL A 53 3.02 10.10 25.98
N SER A 54 2.07 9.23 25.65
CA SER A 54 1.29 9.33 24.41
C SER A 54 0.31 10.51 24.45
N ASN A 55 -0.20 10.85 23.27
CA ASN A 55 -1.46 11.59 23.16
C ASN A 55 -2.65 10.75 23.70
N VAL A 56 -3.85 11.34 23.72
CA VAL A 56 -5.07 10.71 24.25
C VAL A 56 -5.85 10.04 23.12
N PHE A 57 -6.15 8.75 23.26
CA PHE A 57 -6.78 7.91 22.23
C PHE A 57 -8.05 7.21 22.72
N LYS A 58 -8.94 6.83 21.79
CA LYS A 58 -10.16 6.05 22.10
C LYS A 58 -9.88 4.57 22.45
N ARG A 59 -8.70 4.04 22.13
CA ARG A 59 -8.33 2.62 22.34
C ARG A 59 -6.99 2.51 23.07
N LYS A 60 -6.89 1.52 23.96
CA LYS A 60 -5.66 1.20 24.73
C LYS A 60 -4.44 0.93 23.85
N LYS A 61 -4.60 0.08 22.83
CA LYS A 61 -3.50 -0.35 21.94
C LYS A 61 -2.90 0.82 21.16
N ASP A 62 -3.73 1.74 20.71
CA ASP A 62 -3.33 2.91 19.93
C ASP A 62 -2.46 3.87 20.78
N ALA A 63 -2.81 4.03 22.06
CA ALA A 63 -2.00 4.78 23.02
C ALA A 63 -0.65 4.10 23.32
N GLU A 64 -0.61 2.77 23.48
CA GLU A 64 0.63 2.01 23.64
C GLU A 64 1.55 2.12 22.40
N LEU A 65 0.97 2.09 21.20
CA LEU A 65 1.69 2.22 19.94
C LEU A 65 2.31 3.62 19.83
N SER A 66 1.51 4.67 20.05
CA SER A 66 1.97 6.06 20.02
C SER A 66 3.06 6.35 21.06
N ALA A 67 2.97 5.77 22.26
CA ALA A 67 4.04 5.87 23.26
C ALA A 67 5.36 5.21 22.78
N ALA A 68 5.27 4.10 22.03
CA ALA A 68 6.43 3.44 21.45
C ALA A 68 7.04 4.22 20.27
N GLU A 69 6.20 4.78 19.39
CA GLU A 69 6.64 5.61 18.25
C GLU A 69 7.41 6.85 18.71
N LEU A 70 6.84 7.61 19.66
CA LEU A 70 7.48 8.78 20.28
C LEU A 70 8.78 8.44 21.03
N ALA A 71 8.94 7.20 21.48
CA ALA A 71 10.17 6.72 22.12
C ALA A 71 11.24 6.30 21.09
N LEU A 72 10.85 5.69 19.96
CA LEU A 72 11.78 5.45 18.84
C LEU A 72 12.26 6.74 18.20
N GLU A 73 11.38 7.73 18.05
CA GLU A 73 11.71 9.08 17.58
C GLU A 73 12.76 9.75 18.49
N LYS A 74 12.55 9.73 19.81
CA LYS A 74 13.56 10.21 20.79
C LYS A 74 14.88 9.42 20.78
N LEU A 75 14.87 8.15 20.35
CA LEU A 75 16.07 7.33 20.18
C LEU A 75 16.77 7.53 18.83
N GLY A 76 16.22 8.35 17.92
CA GLY A 76 16.73 8.52 16.56
C GLY A 76 16.55 7.29 15.66
N ILE A 77 15.60 6.39 15.99
CA ILE A 77 15.39 5.14 15.25
C ILE A 77 14.22 5.32 14.28
N HIS A 78 14.52 5.59 13.02
CA HIS A 78 13.52 5.65 11.95
C HIS A 78 13.33 4.27 11.30
N PRO A 79 12.09 3.73 11.20
CA PRO A 79 11.82 2.42 10.61
C PRO A 79 11.61 2.50 9.09
N GLN A 80 12.47 3.21 8.36
CA GLN A 80 12.52 3.12 6.89
C GLN A 80 13.54 2.06 6.48
N ASP A 81 13.28 1.34 5.39
CA ASP A 81 14.24 0.39 4.81
C ASP A 81 15.46 1.16 4.26
N ASP A 82 16.65 0.91 4.80
CA ASP A 82 17.91 1.23 4.12
C ASP A 82 18.05 0.30 2.91
N ASP A 83 18.03 0.84 1.69
CA ASP A 83 18.23 0.09 0.45
C ASP A 83 19.69 -0.38 0.32
N ILE A 84 19.95 -1.60 0.78
CA ILE A 84 21.27 -2.26 0.74
C ILE A 84 21.72 -2.47 -0.71
N THR A 85 22.92 -1.99 -1.06
CA THR A 85 23.48 -2.18 -2.41
C THR A 85 23.91 -3.62 -2.66
N VAL A 86 24.07 -3.99 -3.94
CA VAL A 86 24.52 -5.34 -4.33
C VAL A 86 25.93 -5.63 -3.79
N GLU A 87 26.80 -4.63 -3.76
CA GLU A 87 28.15 -4.69 -3.20
C GLU A 87 28.12 -4.94 -1.69
N GLN A 88 27.33 -4.16 -0.94
CA GLN A 88 27.12 -4.35 0.50
C GLN A 88 26.51 -5.72 0.80
N ALA A 89 25.58 -6.21 -0.03
CA ALA A 89 25.01 -7.54 0.10
C ALA A 89 26.05 -8.65 -0.10
N TRP A 90 27.00 -8.50 -1.02
CA TRP A 90 28.11 -9.44 -1.18
C TRP A 90 29.04 -9.46 0.03
N ASP A 91 29.40 -8.30 0.56
CA ASP A 91 30.35 -8.22 1.67
C ASP A 91 29.69 -8.63 3.01
N ASP A 92 28.39 -8.36 3.20
CA ASP A 92 27.59 -8.93 4.30
C ASP A 92 27.58 -10.47 4.32
N ILE A 93 27.58 -11.11 3.14
CA ILE A 93 27.67 -12.58 3.03
C ILE A 93 29.08 -13.04 3.41
N VAL A 94 30.14 -12.34 2.97
CA VAL A 94 31.53 -12.66 3.31
C VAL A 94 31.73 -12.58 4.83
N GLU A 95 31.33 -11.47 5.46
CA GLU A 95 31.44 -11.32 6.91
C GLU A 95 30.61 -12.37 7.67
N ARG A 96 29.38 -12.64 7.22
CA ARG A 96 28.52 -13.63 7.86
C ARG A 96 29.10 -15.05 7.76
N ILE A 97 29.67 -15.43 6.61
CA ILE A 97 30.37 -16.70 6.43
C ILE A 97 31.61 -16.78 7.35
N LYS A 98 32.41 -15.70 7.44
CA LYS A 98 33.57 -15.64 8.35
C LYS A 98 33.15 -15.82 9.82
N TYR A 99 32.05 -15.17 10.24
CA TYR A 99 31.49 -15.30 11.58
C TYR A 99 30.95 -16.71 11.87
N ILE A 100 30.27 -17.35 10.92
CA ILE A 100 29.77 -18.74 11.08
C ILE A 100 30.91 -19.73 11.36
N PHE A 101 32.10 -19.53 10.78
CA PHE A 101 33.28 -20.36 11.06
C PHE A 101 34.19 -19.85 12.20
N SER A 102 33.68 -18.95 13.06
CA SER A 102 34.40 -18.48 14.26
C SER A 102 34.28 -19.44 15.46
N ASP A 103 35.19 -19.32 16.42
CA ASP A 103 35.12 -20.04 17.70
C ASP A 103 33.93 -19.56 18.56
N GLU A 104 33.61 -18.26 18.50
CA GLU A 104 32.45 -17.65 19.15
C GLU A 104 31.14 -18.27 18.67
N PHE A 105 30.97 -18.45 17.35
CA PHE A 105 29.76 -19.03 16.78
C PHE A 105 29.63 -20.53 17.06
N LEU A 106 30.74 -21.29 17.07
CA LEU A 106 30.70 -22.69 17.50
C LEU A 106 30.32 -22.83 18.98
N SER A 107 30.71 -21.86 19.81
CA SER A 107 30.40 -21.76 21.24
C SER A 107 29.02 -21.14 21.53
N SER A 108 28.31 -20.64 20.51
CA SER A 108 27.00 -19.98 20.67
C SER A 108 25.85 -20.98 20.61
N ASP A 109 25.06 -21.05 21.69
CA ASP A 109 23.97 -22.02 21.85
C ASP A 109 22.63 -21.62 21.24
N HIS A 110 22.62 -20.63 20.34
CA HIS A 110 21.41 -19.94 19.88
C HIS A 110 21.23 -19.94 18.35
N HIS A 111 21.72 -20.95 17.62
CA HIS A 111 21.49 -21.06 16.17
C HIS A 111 21.58 -22.50 15.64
N PRO A 112 20.64 -22.98 14.79
CA PRO A 112 20.68 -24.31 14.18
C PRO A 112 22.00 -24.65 13.44
N LEU A 113 22.60 -23.65 12.77
CA LEU A 113 23.91 -23.82 12.11
C LEU A 113 25.05 -24.17 13.08
N GLY A 114 24.97 -23.76 14.35
CA GLY A 114 25.93 -24.17 15.38
C GLY A 114 25.87 -25.69 15.60
N SER A 115 24.67 -26.24 15.76
CA SER A 115 24.44 -27.69 15.85
C SER A 115 24.87 -28.44 14.57
N HIS A 116 24.71 -27.84 13.38
CA HIS A 116 25.27 -28.41 12.15
C HIS A 116 26.80 -28.45 12.14
N LEU A 117 27.48 -27.37 12.52
CA LEU A 117 28.95 -27.34 12.65
C LEU A 117 29.42 -28.42 13.63
N ARG A 118 28.85 -28.44 14.84
CA ARG A 118 29.11 -29.43 15.90
C ARG A 118 28.93 -30.86 15.38
N ALA A 119 27.84 -31.15 14.68
CA ALA A 119 27.60 -32.47 14.08
C ALA A 119 28.60 -32.83 12.96
N THR A 120 29.09 -31.86 12.17
CA THR A 120 30.09 -32.15 11.13
C THR A 120 31.50 -32.41 11.69
N LEU A 121 31.83 -31.89 12.87
CA LEU A 121 33.05 -32.25 13.60
C LEU A 121 33.03 -33.71 14.13
N LEU A 122 31.86 -34.36 14.14
CA LEU A 122 31.71 -35.78 14.51
C LEU A 122 31.68 -36.73 13.28
N ARG A 123 31.92 -36.23 12.06
CA ARG A 123 31.99 -37.04 10.83
C ARG A 123 33.41 -37.54 10.58
N ASP A 124 33.53 -38.77 10.08
CA ASP A 124 34.83 -39.43 9.84
C ASP A 124 35.57 -38.94 8.58
N GLY A 125 36.90 -39.01 8.62
CA GLY A 125 37.78 -38.78 7.46
C GLY A 125 37.66 -37.37 6.88
N GLU A 126 37.66 -37.27 5.54
CA GLU A 126 37.60 -35.98 4.81
C GLU A 126 36.30 -35.18 5.08
N ARG A 127 35.28 -35.82 5.64
CA ARG A 127 34.00 -35.22 6.02
C ARG A 127 34.07 -34.41 7.32
N HIS A 128 35.12 -34.62 8.12
CA HIS A 128 35.34 -33.96 9.40
C HIS A 128 35.37 -32.43 9.26
N GLY A 129 34.46 -31.74 9.96
CA GLY A 129 34.29 -30.28 9.94
C GLY A 129 33.76 -29.70 8.63
N SER A 130 33.43 -30.53 7.64
CA SER A 130 33.00 -30.11 6.30
C SER A 130 31.47 -29.92 6.27
N VAL A 131 31.02 -28.65 6.29
CA VAL A 131 29.60 -28.26 6.30
C VAL A 131 29.06 -28.09 4.88
N PRO A 132 27.95 -28.76 4.50
CA PRO A 132 27.30 -28.57 3.20
C PRO A 132 26.93 -27.10 2.88
N LEU A 133 27.22 -26.64 1.66
CA LEU A 133 26.82 -25.30 1.20
C LEU A 133 25.30 -25.15 1.17
N SER A 134 24.55 -26.23 0.92
CA SER A 134 23.08 -26.22 0.95
C SER A 134 22.52 -25.91 2.35
N ILE A 135 23.21 -26.33 3.42
CA ILE A 135 22.84 -25.97 4.80
C ILE A 135 23.09 -24.48 5.05
N ILE A 136 24.27 -23.96 4.68
CA ILE A 136 24.60 -22.53 4.85
C ILE A 136 23.63 -21.65 4.04
N ALA A 137 23.27 -22.09 2.83
CA ALA A 137 22.30 -21.42 1.98
C ALA A 137 20.85 -21.53 2.47
N ALA A 138 20.41 -22.63 3.10
CA ALA A 138 19.00 -22.87 3.45
C ALA A 138 18.62 -22.59 4.93
N PHE A 139 19.61 -22.31 5.81
CA PHE A 139 19.38 -22.10 7.25
C PHE A 139 19.91 -20.75 7.81
N ASP A 140 20.64 -19.94 7.04
CA ASP A 140 20.97 -18.56 7.46
C ASP A 140 20.06 -17.52 6.80
N ALA A 141 19.24 -16.83 7.61
CA ALA A 141 18.31 -15.81 7.13
C ALA A 141 19.02 -14.55 6.60
N LYS A 142 20.19 -14.17 7.15
CA LYS A 142 20.94 -12.99 6.66
C LYS A 142 21.50 -13.29 5.27
N ILE A 143 22.17 -14.44 5.08
CA ILE A 143 22.69 -14.87 3.78
C ILE A 143 21.56 -14.94 2.74
N ASN A 144 20.42 -15.56 3.06
CA ASN A 144 19.25 -15.57 2.17
C ASN A 144 18.80 -14.17 1.76
N SER A 145 18.64 -13.25 2.73
CA SER A 145 18.22 -11.87 2.44
C SER A 145 19.15 -11.16 1.46
N ARG A 146 20.46 -11.40 1.57
CA ARG A 146 21.48 -10.79 0.70
C ARG A 146 21.55 -11.46 -0.68
N CYS A 147 21.42 -12.78 -0.73
CA CYS A 147 21.30 -13.50 -2.01
C CYS A 147 20.11 -13.01 -2.84
N LYS A 148 18.97 -12.66 -2.22
CA LYS A 148 17.82 -12.05 -2.90
C LYS A 148 18.08 -10.64 -3.42
N VAL A 149 18.84 -9.81 -2.68
CA VAL A 149 19.28 -8.48 -3.14
C VAL A 149 20.24 -8.59 -4.34
N ILE A 150 21.12 -9.59 -4.35
CA ILE A 150 22.02 -9.88 -5.48
C ILE A 150 21.24 -10.41 -6.69
N ASN A 151 20.26 -11.29 -6.49
CA ASN A 151 19.39 -11.81 -7.55
C ASN A 151 18.06 -12.38 -6.99
N PRO A 152 16.89 -11.78 -7.31
CA PRO A 152 15.59 -12.31 -6.88
C PRO A 152 15.27 -13.74 -7.33
N SER A 153 15.84 -14.23 -8.45
CA SER A 153 15.60 -15.60 -8.96
C SER A 153 16.12 -16.71 -8.02
N VAL A 154 16.89 -16.37 -6.98
CA VAL A 154 17.29 -17.28 -5.90
C VAL A 154 16.09 -17.96 -5.22
N ASP A 155 14.92 -17.30 -5.16
CA ASP A 155 13.72 -17.88 -4.54
C ASP A 155 13.17 -19.10 -5.31
N GLN A 156 13.36 -19.15 -6.63
CA GLN A 156 12.94 -20.28 -7.47
C GLN A 156 14.06 -21.33 -7.58
N ASN A 157 15.31 -20.89 -7.78
CA ASN A 157 16.46 -21.75 -8.00
C ASN A 157 17.49 -21.67 -6.83
N PRO A 158 17.43 -22.61 -5.85
CA PRO A 158 18.32 -22.60 -4.69
C PRO A 158 19.81 -22.84 -5.02
N ILE A 159 20.16 -23.34 -6.22
CA ILE A 159 21.55 -23.52 -6.66
C ILE A 159 22.26 -22.15 -6.76
N LEU A 160 21.52 -21.08 -7.10
CA LEU A 160 22.07 -19.73 -7.19
C LEU A 160 22.64 -19.24 -5.85
N ALA A 161 21.92 -19.44 -4.75
CA ALA A 161 22.39 -19.10 -3.40
C ALA A 161 23.65 -19.88 -3.02
N MET A 162 23.70 -21.19 -3.31
CA MET A 162 24.91 -22.00 -3.11
C MET A 162 26.09 -21.47 -3.94
N SER A 163 25.85 -21.02 -5.18
CA SER A 163 26.89 -20.42 -6.02
C SER A 163 27.44 -19.10 -5.43
N TYR A 164 26.59 -18.31 -4.76
CA TYR A 164 26.98 -17.05 -4.12
C TYR A 164 27.74 -17.31 -2.82
N VAL A 165 27.28 -18.25 -1.99
CA VAL A 165 28.02 -18.73 -0.80
C VAL A 165 29.41 -19.24 -1.20
N MET A 166 29.53 -19.99 -2.29
CA MET A 166 30.82 -20.47 -2.80
C MET A 166 31.75 -19.33 -3.24
N LYS A 167 31.24 -18.36 -4.01
CA LYS A 167 32.00 -17.19 -4.47
C LYS A 167 32.43 -16.27 -3.32
N ALA A 168 31.59 -16.11 -2.30
CA ALA A 168 31.93 -15.34 -1.10
C ALA A 168 32.97 -16.08 -0.24
N ALA A 169 32.84 -17.40 -0.05
CA ALA A 169 33.84 -18.21 0.65
C ALA A 169 35.20 -18.24 -0.06
N ALA A 170 35.22 -18.15 -1.39
CA ALA A 170 36.46 -18.03 -2.16
C ALA A 170 37.25 -16.73 -1.89
N LYS A 171 36.58 -15.64 -1.45
CA LYS A 171 37.26 -14.43 -0.94
C LYS A 171 37.90 -14.65 0.46
N LEU A 172 37.67 -15.80 1.10
CA LEU A 172 38.14 -16.14 2.46
C LEU A 172 39.10 -17.35 2.46
N SER A 173 39.90 -17.53 1.41
CA SER A 173 40.88 -18.62 1.24
C SER A 173 41.92 -18.74 2.37
N ASP A 174 42.09 -17.69 3.18
CA ASP A 174 42.94 -17.70 4.38
C ASP A 174 42.27 -18.19 5.65
N TYR A 175 40.95 -18.39 5.62
CA TYR A 175 40.16 -18.83 6.78
C TYR A 175 39.31 -20.07 6.50
N ILE A 176 38.92 -20.28 5.24
CA ILE A 176 37.99 -21.33 4.80
C ILE A 176 38.58 -22.08 3.60
N VAL A 177 38.44 -23.40 3.63
CA VAL A 177 38.72 -24.31 2.52
C VAL A 177 37.38 -24.70 1.88
N VAL A 178 37.24 -24.42 0.59
CA VAL A 178 36.17 -24.98 -0.26
C VAL A 178 36.62 -26.37 -0.71
N SER A 179 35.82 -27.41 -0.50
CA SER A 179 36.19 -28.76 -0.98
C SER A 179 36.05 -28.86 -2.51
N PRO A 180 37.07 -29.33 -3.27
CA PRO A 180 36.97 -29.46 -4.73
C PRO A 180 36.02 -30.57 -5.21
N HIS A 181 35.70 -31.54 -4.35
CA HIS A 181 34.97 -32.77 -4.71
C HIS A 181 33.61 -32.93 -4.02
N LEU A 182 33.30 -32.05 -3.07
CA LEU A 182 32.07 -32.03 -2.28
C LEU A 182 31.58 -30.58 -2.19
N ALA A 183 30.27 -30.33 -2.26
CA ALA A 183 29.73 -28.98 -2.06
C ALA A 183 29.70 -28.64 -0.56
N ALA A 184 30.88 -28.54 0.06
CA ALA A 184 31.08 -28.26 1.47
C ALA A 184 32.18 -27.20 1.73
N LEU A 185 32.01 -26.43 2.80
CA LEU A 185 33.00 -25.51 3.37
C LEU A 185 33.56 -26.09 4.67
N ARG A 186 34.87 -25.98 4.88
CA ARG A 186 35.57 -26.35 6.14
C ARG A 186 36.45 -25.19 6.59
N ARG A 187 36.60 -25.00 7.90
CA ARG A 187 37.60 -24.07 8.45
C ARG A 187 39.02 -24.50 8.05
N LYS A 188 39.90 -23.55 7.72
CA LYS A 188 41.30 -23.83 7.30
C LYS A 188 42.15 -24.34 8.47
N ASN A 189 41.98 -23.72 9.63
CA ASN A 189 42.60 -24.12 10.90
C ASN A 189 41.59 -24.95 11.72
N PRO A 190 42.03 -25.95 12.51
CA PRO A 190 41.15 -26.70 13.41
C PRO A 190 40.60 -25.80 14.53
N TYR A 191 39.47 -26.20 15.12
CA TYR A 191 38.96 -25.60 16.36
C TYR A 191 39.81 -26.02 17.57
N PRO A 192 39.91 -25.20 18.64
CA PRO A 192 40.61 -25.56 19.86
C PRO A 192 40.11 -26.89 20.45
N PRO A 193 41.00 -27.85 20.82
CA PRO A 193 40.60 -29.19 21.27
C PRO A 193 39.58 -29.19 22.42
N ALA A 194 39.74 -28.31 23.40
CA ALA A 194 38.81 -28.18 24.52
C ALA A 194 37.36 -27.84 24.12
N ILE A 195 37.15 -27.16 22.98
CA ILE A 195 35.80 -26.89 22.44
C ILE A 195 35.26 -28.14 21.75
N VAL A 196 36.11 -28.94 21.11
CA VAL A 196 35.71 -30.19 20.42
C VAL A 196 35.37 -31.29 21.44
N GLU A 197 36.17 -31.45 22.49
CA GLU A 197 35.97 -32.44 23.55
C GLU A 197 34.66 -32.21 24.34
N ALA A 198 34.31 -30.94 24.60
CA ALA A 198 33.07 -30.57 25.28
C ALA A 198 31.78 -30.98 24.54
N LEU A 199 31.86 -31.24 23.22
CA LEU A 199 30.72 -31.58 22.36
C LEU A 199 30.39 -33.08 22.32
N ALA A 200 31.22 -33.94 22.91
CA ALA A 200 31.20 -35.40 22.70
C ALA A 200 30.07 -36.17 23.43
N LYS A 201 28.86 -35.61 23.53
CA LYS A 201 27.68 -36.31 24.08
C LYS A 201 26.91 -37.05 22.97
N ARG A 202 26.86 -38.37 23.06
CA ARG A 202 26.02 -39.22 22.18
C ARG A 202 24.55 -39.09 22.58
N GLY A 203 23.69 -38.71 21.64
CA GLY A 203 22.23 -38.82 21.78
C GLY A 203 21.73 -40.25 21.57
N GLU A 204 20.40 -40.44 21.60
CA GLU A 204 19.75 -41.73 21.35
C GLU A 204 19.55 -41.99 19.83
N SER A 205 19.14 -43.22 19.47
CA SER A 205 18.84 -43.59 18.07
C SER A 205 17.38 -43.29 17.76
N ILE A 206 17.12 -42.47 16.74
CA ILE A 206 15.77 -41.97 16.42
C ILE A 206 15.29 -42.54 15.08
N LYS A 207 14.07 -43.07 15.03
CA LYS A 207 13.40 -43.46 13.78
C LYS A 207 12.33 -42.45 13.42
N VAL A 208 12.30 -42.04 12.15
CA VAL A 208 11.38 -41.00 11.65
C VAL A 208 10.78 -41.43 10.32
N GLU A 209 9.47 -41.28 10.16
CA GLU A 209 8.80 -41.46 8.87
C GLU A 209 8.95 -40.24 7.97
N ALA A 210 9.24 -40.49 6.71
CA ALA A 210 9.36 -39.52 5.64
C ALA A 210 8.70 -40.04 4.36
N VAL A 211 8.58 -39.18 3.34
CA VAL A 211 8.06 -39.56 2.01
C VAL A 211 9.17 -39.55 0.97
N TYR A 212 9.30 -40.62 0.21
CA TYR A 212 10.13 -40.71 -0.98
C TYR A 212 9.30 -40.37 -2.22
N ILE A 213 9.79 -39.46 -3.06
CA ILE A 213 9.17 -39.08 -4.34
C ILE A 213 10.12 -39.53 -5.46
N GLN A 214 9.81 -40.66 -6.09
CA GLN A 214 10.60 -41.20 -7.18
C GLN A 214 10.21 -40.54 -8.51
N CYS A 215 11.18 -39.97 -9.23
CA CYS A 215 11.00 -39.34 -10.53
C CYS A 215 11.30 -40.34 -11.65
N ALA A 216 10.31 -41.17 -12.01
CA ALA A 216 10.47 -42.20 -13.03
C ALA A 216 10.70 -41.61 -14.44
N THR A 217 11.51 -42.29 -15.25
CA THR A 217 11.93 -41.89 -16.61
C THR A 217 10.80 -41.77 -17.65
N ASN A 218 9.55 -42.07 -17.27
CA ASN A 218 8.34 -41.95 -18.08
C ASN A 218 7.41 -40.81 -17.60
N GLY A 219 7.87 -39.94 -16.70
CA GLY A 219 7.10 -38.80 -16.18
C GLY A 219 6.01 -39.18 -15.17
N LYS A 220 5.96 -40.41 -14.68
CA LYS A 220 5.05 -40.83 -13.60
C LYS A 220 5.76 -40.89 -12.26
N GLU A 221 5.63 -39.84 -11.47
CA GLU A 221 6.19 -39.82 -10.12
C GLU A 221 5.44 -40.75 -9.16
N VAL A 222 6.18 -41.66 -8.54
CA VAL A 222 5.68 -42.53 -7.46
C VAL A 222 6.00 -41.87 -6.12
N VAL A 223 5.17 -42.10 -5.10
CA VAL A 223 5.26 -41.45 -3.80
C VAL A 223 5.01 -42.48 -2.72
N ASP A 224 6.07 -42.87 -2.03
CA ASP A 224 6.12 -44.02 -1.12
C ASP A 224 6.60 -43.60 0.29
N PRO A 225 6.25 -44.32 1.35
CA PRO A 225 6.77 -44.05 2.69
C PRO A 225 8.22 -44.57 2.81
N VAL A 226 9.08 -43.84 3.51
CA VAL A 226 10.46 -44.25 3.82
C VAL A 226 10.81 -43.92 5.27
N THR A 227 11.33 -44.91 5.99
CA THR A 227 11.84 -44.71 7.35
C THR A 227 13.31 -44.29 7.32
N LEU A 228 13.63 -43.23 8.06
CA LEU A 228 14.97 -42.73 8.30
C LEU A 228 15.41 -43.16 9.71
N ASP A 229 16.51 -43.93 9.80
CA ASP A 229 17.06 -44.43 11.06
C ASP A 229 18.30 -43.60 11.43
N ILE A 230 18.09 -42.62 12.31
CA ILE A 230 19.08 -41.64 12.74
C ILE A 230 19.83 -42.21 13.95
N SER A 231 20.77 -43.09 13.65
CA SER A 231 21.66 -43.72 14.63
C SER A 231 22.55 -42.70 15.35
N SER A 232 22.66 -42.83 16.67
CA SER A 232 23.49 -41.99 17.54
C SER A 232 24.93 -41.81 17.02
N GLY A 233 25.24 -40.61 16.49
CA GLY A 233 26.57 -40.26 15.97
C GLY A 233 26.69 -40.18 14.44
N ARG A 234 25.70 -40.64 13.66
CA ARG A 234 25.65 -40.36 12.21
C ARG A 234 24.99 -39.01 11.94
N TYR A 235 25.57 -38.20 11.06
CA TYR A 235 24.97 -36.94 10.63
C TYR A 235 23.73 -37.20 9.75
N TYR A 236 22.57 -36.65 10.10
CA TYR A 236 21.29 -37.05 9.49
C TYR A 236 21.21 -36.80 7.97
N LEU A 237 21.92 -35.81 7.43
CA LEU A 237 22.00 -35.60 5.97
C LEU A 237 22.74 -36.73 5.24
N ASP A 238 23.73 -37.39 5.86
CA ASP A 238 24.38 -38.55 5.24
C ASP A 238 23.42 -39.74 5.12
N ILE A 239 22.41 -39.82 6.01
CA ILE A 239 21.38 -40.88 6.00
C ILE A 239 20.31 -40.58 4.94
N ILE A 240 19.90 -39.32 4.80
CA ILE A 240 19.03 -38.87 3.70
C ILE A 240 19.74 -39.06 2.34
N ALA A 241 21.03 -38.74 2.26
CA ALA A 241 21.85 -38.97 1.07
C ALA A 241 21.93 -40.46 0.71
N GLU A 242 22.21 -41.33 1.68
CA GLU A 242 22.24 -42.79 1.49
C GLU A 242 20.91 -43.32 0.91
N LYS A 243 19.77 -42.85 1.43
CA LYS A 243 18.43 -43.22 0.92
C LYS A 243 18.14 -42.69 -0.48
N LEU A 244 18.82 -41.64 -0.93
CA LEU A 244 18.78 -41.10 -2.30
C LEU A 244 19.89 -41.66 -3.21
N GLY A 245 20.61 -42.70 -2.78
CA GLY A 245 21.71 -43.31 -3.56
C GLY A 245 22.97 -42.43 -3.69
N LEU A 246 23.08 -41.39 -2.87
CA LEU A 246 24.21 -40.46 -2.82
C LEU A 246 25.23 -40.88 -1.76
N LYS A 247 26.48 -40.46 -1.92
CA LYS A 247 27.57 -40.88 -1.01
C LYS A 247 27.75 -39.99 0.21
N ASP A 248 27.25 -38.76 0.19
CA ASP A 248 27.53 -37.73 1.21
C ASP A 248 26.40 -36.69 1.29
N GLY A 249 26.07 -36.22 2.49
CA GLY A 249 25.06 -35.18 2.73
C GLY A 249 25.34 -33.84 2.04
N SER A 250 26.59 -33.54 1.67
CA SER A 250 26.97 -32.39 0.84
C SER A 250 26.58 -32.53 -0.64
N GLN A 251 26.08 -33.69 -1.07
CA GLN A 251 25.50 -33.91 -2.40
C GLN A 251 23.99 -33.60 -2.44
N LEU A 252 23.39 -33.22 -1.28
CA LEU A 252 21.99 -32.83 -1.18
C LEU A 252 21.80 -31.32 -1.41
N ILE A 253 20.78 -30.98 -2.18
CA ILE A 253 20.12 -29.68 -2.13
C ILE A 253 18.92 -29.76 -1.18
N ILE A 254 18.63 -28.66 -0.48
CA ILE A 254 17.63 -28.59 0.58
C ILE A 254 16.73 -27.40 0.27
N SER A 255 15.43 -27.63 0.18
CA SER A 255 14.46 -26.56 -0.09
C SER A 255 14.33 -25.59 1.08
N ARG A 256 13.70 -24.45 0.80
CA ARG A 256 13.00 -23.67 1.83
C ARG A 256 11.97 -24.54 2.55
N THR A 257 11.58 -24.12 3.75
CA THR A 257 10.42 -24.66 4.45
C THR A 257 9.15 -24.36 3.68
N PHE A 258 8.28 -25.34 3.52
CA PHE A 258 7.03 -25.16 2.74
C PHE A 258 5.75 -25.38 3.56
N ASP A 259 5.83 -26.11 4.67
CA ASP A 259 4.74 -26.28 5.62
C ASP A 259 5.29 -26.66 7.01
N LYS A 260 4.41 -26.74 8.01
CA LYS A 260 4.70 -27.25 9.36
C LYS A 260 3.84 -28.46 9.71
N THR A 261 4.37 -29.32 10.57
CA THR A 261 3.68 -30.53 11.03
C THR A 261 2.62 -30.20 12.09
N ALA A 262 1.87 -31.22 12.55
CA ALA A 262 0.85 -31.02 13.58
C ALA A 262 1.46 -30.60 14.94
N ALA A 263 2.69 -31.03 15.24
CA ALA A 263 3.47 -30.55 16.39
C ALA A 263 4.31 -29.28 16.09
N GLY A 264 4.24 -28.75 14.85
CA GLY A 264 4.83 -27.46 14.48
C GLY A 264 6.23 -27.50 13.85
N TYR A 265 6.79 -28.68 13.60
CA TYR A 265 8.12 -28.87 13.01
C TYR A 265 8.12 -28.57 11.50
N GLU A 266 9.25 -28.12 10.95
CA GLU A 266 9.32 -27.58 9.59
C GLU A 266 9.60 -28.67 8.53
N CYS A 267 8.68 -28.81 7.57
CA CYS A 267 8.83 -29.72 6.44
C CYS A 267 9.79 -29.14 5.39
N ARG A 268 10.75 -29.95 4.93
CA ARG A 268 11.67 -29.62 3.82
C ARG A 268 11.77 -30.77 2.82
N VAL A 269 12.09 -30.40 1.57
CA VAL A 269 12.42 -31.32 0.48
C VAL A 269 13.93 -31.42 0.37
N TYR A 270 14.42 -32.64 0.24
CA TYR A 270 15.83 -32.99 0.08
C TYR A 270 15.99 -33.76 -1.23
N SER A 271 16.86 -33.33 -2.14
CA SER A 271 17.14 -34.06 -3.39
C SER A 271 18.61 -33.97 -3.78
N ALA A 272 19.02 -34.69 -4.83
CA ALA A 272 20.38 -34.59 -5.34
C ALA A 272 20.66 -33.21 -5.98
N ILE A 273 21.83 -32.63 -5.70
CA ILE A 273 22.35 -31.48 -6.47
C ILE A 273 22.47 -31.90 -7.95
N PRO A 274 21.83 -31.18 -8.90
CA PRO A 274 21.90 -31.53 -10.31
C PRO A 274 23.33 -31.51 -10.86
N LYS A 275 23.72 -32.59 -11.55
CA LYS A 275 25.03 -32.67 -12.22
C LYS A 275 24.97 -31.88 -13.53
N LEU A 276 25.66 -30.74 -13.56
CA LEU A 276 25.89 -29.93 -14.76
C LEU A 276 26.69 -30.72 -15.82
N ASN A 277 26.47 -30.43 -17.10
CA ASN A 277 27.15 -31.11 -18.19
C ASN A 277 28.65 -30.71 -18.28
N PRO A 278 29.61 -31.65 -18.29
CA PRO A 278 31.05 -31.35 -18.32
C PRO A 278 31.57 -30.65 -19.59
N SER A 279 30.73 -30.49 -20.62
CA SER A 279 31.05 -29.83 -21.88
C SER A 279 31.11 -28.30 -21.79
N ASP A 280 30.45 -27.69 -20.80
CA ASP A 280 30.34 -26.24 -20.68
C ASP A 280 31.60 -25.58 -20.09
N LYS A 281 32.65 -25.49 -20.91
CA LYS A 281 33.81 -24.60 -20.67
C LYS A 281 33.51 -23.15 -21.09
N SER A 282 32.36 -22.64 -20.66
CA SER A 282 31.79 -21.34 -21.02
C SER A 282 31.87 -20.33 -19.86
N SER A 283 33.06 -20.17 -19.25
CA SER A 283 33.28 -19.29 -18.08
C SER A 283 33.31 -17.77 -18.43
N LYS A 284 32.39 -17.30 -19.28
CA LYS A 284 32.19 -15.90 -19.66
C LYS A 284 30.69 -15.63 -19.89
N ALA A 285 30.23 -14.44 -19.48
CA ALA A 285 28.92 -13.84 -19.81
C ALA A 285 27.64 -14.42 -19.15
N TYR A 286 27.58 -14.47 -17.81
CA TYR A 286 26.30 -14.20 -17.13
C TYR A 286 26.03 -12.69 -17.17
N GLY A 287 25.32 -12.23 -18.21
CA GLY A 287 25.15 -10.80 -18.44
C GLY A 287 24.40 -10.41 -19.72
N LYS A 288 23.23 -11.01 -19.99
CA LYS A 288 22.24 -10.53 -20.97
C LYS A 288 20.83 -11.02 -20.62
N ARG A 289 19.83 -10.54 -21.37
CA ARG A 289 18.38 -10.67 -21.09
C ARG A 289 17.89 -12.12 -21.21
N PRO A 290 16.73 -12.47 -20.63
CA PRO A 290 16.06 -13.73 -20.93
C PRO A 290 15.73 -13.82 -22.41
N VAL A 291 15.92 -15.03 -22.95
CA VAL A 291 15.39 -15.48 -24.25
C VAL A 291 14.66 -16.78 -23.97
N ASP A 292 13.49 -16.94 -24.57
CA ASP A 292 12.63 -18.10 -24.78
C ASP A 292 12.84 -19.35 -23.87
N GLU A 293 11.80 -19.68 -23.11
CA GLU A 293 11.86 -20.64 -21.99
C GLU A 293 12.03 -22.12 -22.39
N GLU A 294 11.98 -22.48 -23.68
CA GLU A 294 11.99 -23.88 -24.13
C GLU A 294 13.39 -24.55 -24.11
N GLU A 295 14.49 -23.80 -24.26
CA GLU A 295 15.85 -24.40 -24.30
C GLU A 295 16.40 -24.81 -22.91
N GLN A 296 15.94 -24.18 -21.82
CA GLN A 296 16.55 -24.34 -20.48
C GLN A 296 16.39 -25.75 -19.89
N SER A 297 15.43 -26.54 -20.39
CA SER A 297 15.19 -27.92 -19.97
C SER A 297 16.35 -28.89 -20.28
N SER A 298 17.29 -28.50 -21.15
CA SER A 298 18.37 -29.35 -21.65
C SER A 298 19.61 -29.48 -20.75
N HIS A 299 19.79 -28.59 -19.76
CA HIS A 299 21.06 -28.48 -19.02
C HIS A 299 21.25 -29.44 -17.84
N PHE A 300 20.19 -30.10 -17.36
CA PHE A 300 20.23 -30.94 -16.16
C PHE A 300 20.10 -32.43 -16.46
N LYS A 301 21.06 -33.22 -15.97
CA LYS A 301 21.09 -34.68 -16.19
C LYS A 301 20.00 -35.48 -15.45
N ASN A 302 19.26 -34.83 -14.55
CA ASN A 302 18.16 -35.44 -13.80
C ASN A 302 16.82 -34.81 -14.26
N PRO A 303 15.77 -35.62 -14.51
CA PRO A 303 14.45 -35.11 -14.88
C PRO A 303 13.85 -34.20 -13.79
N TRP A 304 12.99 -33.26 -14.20
CA TRP A 304 12.23 -32.41 -13.28
C TRP A 304 11.20 -33.23 -12.49
N ASN A 305 11.09 -32.98 -11.19
CA ASN A 305 10.17 -33.67 -10.27
C ASN A 305 9.03 -32.72 -9.91
N ALA A 306 7.91 -32.86 -10.60
CA ALA A 306 6.76 -31.96 -10.54
C ALA A 306 6.10 -31.93 -9.16
N LYS A 307 5.91 -33.08 -8.48
CA LYS A 307 5.35 -33.14 -7.13
C LYS A 307 6.28 -32.53 -6.08
N ALA A 308 7.58 -32.84 -6.14
CA ALA A 308 8.54 -32.26 -5.20
C ALA A 308 8.67 -30.74 -5.40
N SER A 309 8.66 -30.28 -6.65
CA SER A 309 8.69 -28.85 -7.00
C SER A 309 7.40 -28.15 -6.61
N SER A 310 6.23 -28.75 -6.86
CA SER A 310 4.92 -28.24 -6.45
C SER A 310 4.82 -28.10 -4.92
N ALA A 311 5.28 -29.12 -4.18
CA ALA A 311 5.24 -29.12 -2.72
C ALA A 311 6.03 -27.94 -2.09
N CYS A 312 7.20 -27.59 -2.61
CA CYS A 312 8.02 -26.51 -2.05
C CYS A 312 7.98 -25.17 -2.82
N GLY A 313 7.42 -25.16 -4.04
CA GLY A 313 7.43 -24.01 -4.95
C GLY A 313 8.84 -23.56 -5.36
N GLN A 314 9.76 -24.51 -5.55
CA GLN A 314 11.13 -24.33 -6.05
C GLN A 314 11.45 -25.44 -7.04
N ASP A 315 12.45 -25.27 -7.90
CA ASP A 315 12.75 -26.26 -8.94
C ASP A 315 13.56 -27.45 -8.37
N ILE A 316 12.92 -28.62 -8.31
CA ILE A 316 13.49 -29.88 -7.78
C ILE A 316 13.65 -30.90 -8.92
N HIS A 317 14.82 -31.54 -8.99
CA HIS A 317 15.17 -32.51 -10.03
C HIS A 317 15.62 -33.85 -9.44
N GLY A 318 15.25 -34.94 -10.11
CA GLY A 318 15.50 -36.32 -9.70
C GLY A 318 14.63 -36.77 -8.52
N ASP A 319 15.01 -37.88 -7.91
CA ASP A 319 14.36 -38.40 -6.72
C ASP A 319 14.54 -37.45 -5.52
N ALA A 320 13.53 -37.36 -4.67
CA ALA A 320 13.51 -36.48 -3.51
C ALA A 320 12.92 -37.14 -2.27
N ILE A 321 13.36 -36.73 -1.08
CA ILE A 321 12.80 -37.11 0.21
C ILE A 321 12.17 -35.87 0.87
N VAL A 322 10.99 -36.04 1.44
CA VAL A 322 10.27 -35.01 2.20
C VAL A 322 10.20 -35.43 3.66
N ALA A 323 10.81 -34.62 4.53
CA ALA A 323 10.92 -34.92 5.97
C ALA A 323 10.87 -33.64 6.81
N ALA A 324 10.37 -33.77 8.05
CA ALA A 324 10.48 -32.74 9.09
C ALA A 324 11.64 -33.14 10.01
N LEU A 325 12.83 -32.61 9.73
CA LEU A 325 14.09 -32.95 10.39
C LEU A 325 15.00 -31.72 10.46
N GLY A 326 15.56 -31.44 11.64
CA GLY A 326 16.60 -30.43 11.81
C GLY A 326 17.06 -30.25 13.25
N TYR A 327 17.96 -29.30 13.46
CA TYR A 327 18.31 -28.81 14.80
C TYR A 327 17.51 -27.54 15.11
N SER A 328 17.09 -27.35 16.35
CA SER A 328 16.27 -26.21 16.75
C SER A 328 17.05 -25.11 17.46
N TRP A 329 16.32 -24.07 17.87
CA TRP A 329 16.82 -22.96 18.70
C TRP A 329 16.74 -23.26 20.21
N ARG A 330 16.27 -24.46 20.59
CA ARG A 330 15.96 -24.86 21.99
C ARG A 330 16.62 -26.15 22.46
N SER A 331 17.12 -26.99 21.54
CA SER A 331 17.81 -28.24 21.87
C SER A 331 19.17 -28.32 21.17
N HIS A 332 20.23 -28.56 21.95
CA HIS A 332 21.61 -28.31 21.49
C HIS A 332 22.29 -29.52 20.83
N HIS A 333 21.71 -30.72 20.95
CA HIS A 333 22.31 -31.99 20.48
C HIS A 333 21.31 -33.01 19.90
N LEU A 334 20.01 -32.74 19.92
CA LEU A 334 18.99 -33.65 19.41
C LEU A 334 18.51 -33.18 18.03
N VAL A 335 18.30 -34.13 17.12
CA VAL A 335 17.56 -33.84 15.87
C VAL A 335 16.08 -33.78 16.24
N GLU A 336 15.49 -32.59 16.18
CA GLU A 336 14.05 -32.42 16.33
C GLU A 336 13.36 -32.91 15.05
N HIS A 337 12.29 -33.70 15.24
CA HIS A 337 11.64 -34.46 14.18
C HIS A 337 10.14 -34.62 14.43
N ASP A 338 9.39 -34.92 13.37
CA ASP A 338 8.00 -35.38 13.41
C ASP A 338 7.69 -36.16 12.12
N ASP A 339 6.73 -37.08 12.19
CA ASP A 339 6.52 -38.10 11.17
C ASP A 339 5.76 -37.56 9.95
N VAL A 340 6.47 -37.46 8.82
CA VAL A 340 5.90 -37.07 7.54
C VAL A 340 5.35 -38.32 6.85
N THR A 341 4.19 -38.78 7.33
CA THR A 341 3.42 -39.86 6.72
C THR A 341 2.93 -39.47 5.31
N LEU A 342 2.67 -40.45 4.42
CA LEU A 342 1.99 -40.23 3.14
C LEU A 342 0.68 -39.43 3.28
N LYS A 343 -0.11 -39.73 4.32
CA LYS A 343 -1.36 -39.02 4.64
C LYS A 343 -1.08 -37.54 4.90
N SER A 344 -0.05 -37.23 5.68
CA SER A 344 0.33 -35.85 5.97
C SER A 344 0.78 -35.11 4.71
N PHE A 345 1.65 -35.70 3.90
CA PHE A 345 2.12 -35.15 2.63
C PHE A 345 0.95 -34.80 1.69
N TYR A 346 0.08 -35.77 1.38
CA TYR A 346 -1.06 -35.54 0.48
C TYR A 346 -2.15 -34.62 1.06
N SER A 347 -2.24 -34.47 2.39
CA SER A 347 -3.15 -33.48 3.01
C SER A 347 -2.63 -32.04 2.98
N ARG A 348 -1.31 -31.86 2.76
CA ARG A 348 -0.60 -30.56 2.81
C ARG A 348 -0.25 -30.03 1.42
N CYS A 349 0.09 -30.93 0.49
CA CYS A 349 0.31 -30.60 -0.91
C CYS A 349 -0.99 -30.15 -1.60
N LYS A 350 -1.24 -28.84 -1.60
CA LYS A 350 -2.03 -28.21 -2.66
C LYS A 350 -1.39 -28.53 -4.02
N VAL A 351 -2.21 -28.54 -5.07
CA VAL A 351 -1.77 -28.75 -6.46
C VAL A 351 -1.15 -30.15 -6.70
N ILE A 352 -2.02 -31.17 -6.74
CA ILE A 352 -1.81 -32.33 -7.64
C ILE A 352 -2.10 -31.91 -9.10
N ASN A 353 -2.99 -30.93 -9.30
CA ASN A 353 -3.28 -30.26 -10.56
C ASN A 353 -4.04 -28.95 -10.24
N PRO A 354 -3.63 -27.75 -10.73
CA PRO A 354 -4.26 -26.50 -10.34
C PRO A 354 -5.69 -26.34 -10.90
N SER A 355 -6.08 -27.07 -11.96
CA SER A 355 -7.47 -27.05 -12.44
C SER A 355 -8.42 -27.87 -11.56
N VAL A 356 -7.93 -28.66 -10.59
CA VAL A 356 -8.78 -29.34 -9.59
C VAL A 356 -9.39 -28.34 -8.61
N ASP A 357 -8.64 -27.31 -8.21
CA ASP A 357 -9.15 -26.24 -7.33
C ASP A 357 -10.29 -25.45 -8.02
N GLN A 358 -10.27 -25.37 -9.35
CA GLN A 358 -11.29 -24.65 -10.15
C GLN A 358 -12.44 -25.56 -10.61
N ASN A 359 -12.21 -26.87 -10.78
CA ASN A 359 -13.19 -27.80 -11.35
C ASN A 359 -13.57 -28.94 -10.37
N PRO A 360 -14.70 -28.83 -9.64
CA PRO A 360 -15.14 -29.86 -8.71
C PRO A 360 -15.51 -31.20 -9.36
N ILE A 361 -15.88 -31.24 -10.66
CA ILE A 361 -16.11 -32.50 -11.39
C ILE A 361 -14.79 -33.26 -11.55
N LEU A 362 -13.70 -32.55 -11.86
CA LEU A 362 -12.37 -33.12 -11.98
C LEU A 362 -11.88 -33.69 -10.64
N ALA A 363 -12.10 -32.95 -9.54
CA ALA A 363 -11.85 -33.40 -8.17
C ALA A 363 -12.60 -34.70 -7.85
N MET A 364 -13.91 -34.73 -8.09
CA MET A 364 -14.76 -35.93 -7.93
C MET A 364 -14.24 -37.10 -8.78
N SER A 365 -13.76 -36.84 -10.01
CA SER A 365 -13.18 -37.88 -10.86
C SER A 365 -11.94 -38.53 -10.23
N TYR A 366 -11.10 -37.76 -9.53
CA TYR A 366 -9.92 -38.30 -8.84
C TYR A 366 -10.32 -39.09 -7.59
N VAL A 367 -11.32 -38.63 -6.82
CA VAL A 367 -11.87 -39.37 -5.67
C VAL A 367 -12.43 -40.72 -6.11
N MET A 368 -13.23 -40.76 -7.19
CA MET A 368 -13.80 -42.00 -7.73
C MET A 368 -12.71 -42.97 -8.25
N LYS A 369 -11.68 -42.44 -8.93
CA LYS A 369 -10.51 -43.24 -9.37
C LYS A 369 -9.68 -43.78 -8.20
N ALA A 370 -9.59 -43.05 -7.09
CA ALA A 370 -8.91 -43.51 -5.88
C ALA A 370 -9.73 -44.58 -5.14
N ALA A 371 -11.04 -44.36 -4.97
CA ALA A 371 -11.95 -45.31 -4.34
C ALA A 371 -12.07 -46.64 -5.12
N ALA A 372 -11.94 -46.60 -6.45
CA ALA A 372 -11.87 -47.81 -7.28
C ALA A 372 -10.66 -48.71 -6.97
N LYS A 373 -9.58 -48.17 -6.36
CA LYS A 373 -8.44 -48.97 -5.85
C LYS A 373 -8.68 -49.58 -4.46
N LEU A 374 -9.79 -49.23 -3.80
CA LEU A 374 -10.16 -49.67 -2.45
C LEU A 374 -11.36 -50.64 -2.49
N SER A 375 -11.45 -51.45 -3.55
CA SER A 375 -12.57 -52.37 -3.86
C SER A 375 -12.87 -53.41 -2.78
N ASP A 376 -11.99 -53.59 -1.81
CA ASP A 376 -12.18 -54.49 -0.66
C ASP A 376 -12.91 -53.85 0.51
N TYR A 377 -12.91 -52.52 0.59
CA TYR A 377 -13.56 -51.75 1.65
C TYR A 377 -14.69 -50.85 1.14
N ILE A 378 -14.59 -50.37 -0.10
CA ILE A 378 -15.50 -49.39 -0.71
C ILE A 378 -16.05 -49.96 -2.03
N VAL A 379 -17.36 -49.85 -2.21
CA VAL A 379 -18.03 -50.04 -3.49
C VAL A 379 -18.29 -48.66 -4.08
N VAL A 380 -17.71 -48.40 -5.25
CA VAL A 380 -18.02 -47.24 -6.09
C VAL A 380 -19.33 -47.54 -6.83
N SER A 381 -20.37 -46.72 -6.65
CA SER A 381 -21.65 -46.87 -7.36
C SER A 381 -21.61 -46.07 -8.67
N PRO A 382 -21.48 -46.69 -9.87
CA PRO A 382 -21.21 -45.96 -11.11
C PRO A 382 -22.36 -45.02 -11.54
N HIS A 383 -23.59 -45.35 -11.14
CA HIS A 383 -24.81 -44.62 -11.51
C HIS A 383 -25.21 -43.52 -10.51
N LEU A 384 -24.51 -43.38 -9.38
CA LEU A 384 -24.89 -42.50 -8.27
C LEU A 384 -23.76 -41.56 -7.82
N ALA A 385 -22.64 -41.48 -8.55
CA ALA A 385 -21.47 -40.67 -8.16
C ALA A 385 -20.95 -40.87 -6.71
N ALA A 386 -21.35 -41.96 -6.05
CA ALA A 386 -21.27 -42.13 -4.60
C ALA A 386 -20.45 -43.35 -4.19
N LEU A 387 -19.91 -43.27 -2.96
CA LEU A 387 -19.11 -44.31 -2.33
C LEU A 387 -19.88 -44.91 -1.16
N ARG A 388 -19.99 -46.24 -1.10
CA ARG A 388 -20.53 -46.95 0.06
C ARG A 388 -19.53 -47.97 0.61
N ARG A 389 -19.54 -48.22 1.92
CA ARG A 389 -18.76 -49.30 2.51
C ARG A 389 -19.26 -50.66 1.95
N LYS A 390 -18.35 -51.57 1.64
CA LYS A 390 -18.65 -52.90 1.08
C LYS A 390 -19.50 -53.74 2.04
N ASN A 391 -19.11 -53.74 3.31
CA ASN A 391 -19.86 -54.33 4.42
C ASN A 391 -20.59 -53.21 5.19
N PRO A 392 -21.87 -53.37 5.58
CA PRO A 392 -22.59 -52.37 6.38
C PRO A 392 -22.01 -52.23 7.79
N TYR A 393 -22.41 -51.17 8.49
CA TYR A 393 -22.10 -51.01 9.92
C TYR A 393 -22.95 -51.98 10.76
N PRO A 394 -22.44 -52.48 11.90
CA PRO A 394 -23.24 -53.25 12.86
C PRO A 394 -24.50 -52.48 13.30
N PRO A 395 -25.68 -53.12 13.42
CA PRO A 395 -26.94 -52.45 13.75
C PRO A 395 -26.84 -51.56 15.00
N ALA A 396 -26.21 -52.04 16.08
CA ALA A 396 -26.01 -51.29 17.32
C ALA A 396 -25.27 -49.95 17.14
N ILE A 397 -24.39 -49.81 16.13
CA ILE A 397 -23.74 -48.52 15.81
C ILE A 397 -24.70 -47.59 15.08
N VAL A 398 -25.54 -48.12 14.17
CA VAL A 398 -26.57 -47.36 13.46
C VAL A 398 -27.64 -46.87 14.44
N GLU A 399 -28.08 -47.73 15.35
CA GLU A 399 -29.05 -47.43 16.41
C GLU A 399 -28.52 -46.40 17.41
N ALA A 400 -27.25 -46.51 17.84
CA ALA A 400 -26.61 -45.52 18.72
C ALA A 400 -26.50 -44.12 18.08
N LEU A 401 -26.41 -44.05 16.74
CA LEU A 401 -26.40 -42.82 15.96
C LEU A 401 -27.80 -42.30 15.60
N ALA A 402 -28.85 -43.13 15.71
CA ALA A 402 -30.22 -42.80 15.32
C ALA A 402 -30.98 -41.87 16.29
N LYS A 403 -30.26 -41.03 17.04
CA LYS A 403 -30.86 -40.01 17.92
C LYS A 403 -31.53 -38.94 17.06
N ARG A 404 -32.83 -38.72 17.27
CA ARG A 404 -33.58 -37.64 16.63
C ARG A 404 -33.07 -36.28 17.12
N GLY A 405 -32.45 -35.52 16.22
CA GLY A 405 -32.35 -34.07 16.38
C GLY A 405 -33.71 -33.39 16.17
N GLU A 406 -33.80 -32.10 16.44
CA GLU A 406 -35.01 -31.30 16.19
C GLU A 406 -35.16 -30.98 14.69
N SER A 407 -36.36 -30.60 14.25
CA SER A 407 -36.61 -30.20 12.85
C SER A 407 -36.14 -28.75 12.67
N ILE A 408 -35.13 -28.54 11.84
CA ILE A 408 -34.55 -27.20 11.60
C ILE A 408 -35.11 -26.63 10.30
N LYS A 409 -35.66 -25.42 10.36
CA LYS A 409 -36.02 -24.64 9.16
C LYS A 409 -34.95 -23.59 8.91
N VAL A 410 -34.50 -23.48 7.66
CA VAL A 410 -33.45 -22.54 7.23
C VAL A 410 -33.88 -21.86 5.93
N GLU A 411 -33.71 -20.55 5.85
CA GLU A 411 -33.89 -19.80 4.62
C GLU A 411 -32.68 -19.92 3.69
N ALA A 412 -32.96 -20.13 2.42
CA ALA A 412 -32.00 -20.21 1.34
C ALA A 412 -32.54 -19.47 0.11
N VAL A 413 -31.70 -19.26 -0.90
CA VAL A 413 -32.10 -18.64 -2.17
C VAL A 413 -32.07 -19.66 -3.31
N TYR A 414 -33.21 -19.83 -3.98
CA TYR A 414 -33.32 -20.56 -5.25
C TYR A 414 -33.00 -19.62 -6.40
N ILE A 415 -32.15 -20.06 -7.33
CA ILE A 415 -31.81 -19.35 -8.57
C ILE A 415 -32.25 -20.23 -9.74
N GLN A 416 -33.41 -19.91 -10.30
CA GLN A 416 -33.97 -20.61 -11.45
C GLN A 416 -33.34 -20.09 -12.75
N CYS A 417 -32.82 -20.98 -13.58
CA CYS A 417 -32.20 -20.65 -14.85
C CYS A 417 -33.14 -21.00 -16.01
N ALA A 418 -34.01 -20.05 -16.39
CA ALA A 418 -35.01 -20.31 -17.43
C ALA A 418 -34.37 -20.57 -18.81
N THR A 419 -35.09 -21.27 -19.69
CA THR A 419 -34.63 -21.70 -21.02
C THR A 419 -34.35 -20.57 -22.00
N ASN A 420 -34.72 -19.33 -21.67
CA ASN A 420 -34.39 -18.11 -22.42
C ASN A 420 -33.22 -17.31 -21.82
N GLY A 421 -32.53 -17.86 -20.81
CA GLY A 421 -31.41 -17.19 -20.11
C GLY A 421 -31.84 -16.14 -19.06
N LYS A 422 -33.14 -15.97 -18.78
CA LYS A 422 -33.60 -15.07 -17.72
C LYS A 422 -33.61 -15.78 -16.36
N GLU A 423 -32.82 -15.28 -15.42
CA GLU A 423 -32.67 -15.90 -14.10
C GLU A 423 -33.58 -15.28 -13.04
N VAL A 424 -34.44 -16.11 -12.45
CA VAL A 424 -35.33 -15.72 -11.35
C VAL A 424 -34.69 -16.12 -10.01
N VAL A 425 -34.82 -15.26 -9.01
CA VAL A 425 -34.16 -15.42 -7.70
C VAL A 425 -35.24 -15.34 -6.61
N ASP A 426 -35.50 -16.45 -5.95
CA ASP A 426 -36.64 -16.62 -5.03
C ASP A 426 -36.19 -17.18 -3.67
N PRO A 427 -36.86 -16.81 -2.55
CA PRO A 427 -36.57 -17.39 -1.25
C PRO A 427 -37.14 -18.81 -1.18
N VAL A 428 -36.39 -19.75 -0.60
CA VAL A 428 -36.82 -21.13 -0.38
C VAL A 428 -36.48 -21.59 1.03
N THR A 429 -37.48 -22.08 1.76
CA THR A 429 -37.27 -22.71 3.08
C THR A 429 -36.88 -24.18 2.91
N LEU A 430 -35.81 -24.57 3.59
CA LEU A 430 -35.32 -25.94 3.71
C LEU A 430 -35.73 -26.49 5.08
N ASP A 431 -36.59 -27.52 5.11
CA ASP A 431 -37.08 -28.15 6.35
C ASP A 431 -36.31 -29.44 6.64
N ILE A 432 -35.22 -29.30 7.41
CA ILE A 432 -34.28 -30.36 7.80
C ILE A 432 -34.91 -31.17 8.94
N SER A 433 -35.82 -32.05 8.52
CA SER A 433 -36.57 -32.95 9.39
C SER A 433 -35.74 -34.09 9.99
N SER A 434 -36.09 -34.48 11.21
CA SER A 434 -35.31 -35.41 12.03
C SER A 434 -35.13 -36.78 11.35
N GLY A 435 -33.93 -37.05 10.85
CA GLY A 435 -33.58 -38.32 10.19
C GLY A 435 -33.50 -38.29 8.67
N ARG A 436 -33.76 -37.15 8.01
CA ARG A 436 -33.40 -36.93 6.60
C ARG A 436 -32.01 -36.29 6.48
N TYR A 437 -31.27 -36.65 5.43
CA TYR A 437 -29.98 -36.01 5.13
C TYR A 437 -30.19 -34.70 4.38
N TYR A 438 -29.51 -33.62 4.78
CA TYR A 438 -29.80 -32.27 4.29
C TYR A 438 -29.55 -32.10 2.79
N LEU A 439 -28.58 -32.82 2.21
CA LEU A 439 -28.36 -32.81 0.75
C LEU A 439 -29.51 -33.46 -0.02
N ASP A 440 -30.22 -34.44 0.55
CA ASP A 440 -31.38 -35.06 -0.12
C ASP A 440 -32.57 -34.08 -0.18
N ILE A 441 -32.67 -33.18 0.79
CA ILE A 441 -33.70 -32.13 0.82
C ILE A 441 -33.36 -31.01 -0.18
N ILE A 442 -32.09 -30.62 -0.27
CA ILE A 442 -31.61 -29.69 -1.30
C ILE A 442 -31.80 -30.29 -2.71
N ALA A 443 -31.52 -31.58 -2.88
CA ALA A 443 -31.75 -32.31 -4.12
C ALA A 443 -33.24 -32.36 -4.51
N GLU A 444 -34.13 -32.68 -3.57
CA GLU A 444 -35.58 -32.67 -3.78
C GLU A 444 -36.08 -31.30 -4.26
N LYS A 445 -35.60 -30.20 -3.64
CA LYS A 445 -35.91 -28.82 -4.07
C LYS A 445 -35.38 -28.48 -5.47
N LEU A 446 -34.32 -29.15 -5.93
CA LEU A 446 -33.75 -29.02 -7.29
C LEU A 446 -34.33 -30.06 -8.28
N GLY A 447 -35.37 -30.81 -7.92
CA GLY A 447 -35.99 -31.83 -8.78
C GLY A 447 -35.12 -33.07 -9.02
N LEU A 448 -34.11 -33.29 -8.18
CA LEU A 448 -33.22 -34.45 -8.20
C LEU A 448 -33.72 -35.53 -7.22
N LYS A 449 -33.28 -36.78 -7.40
CA LYS A 449 -33.77 -37.91 -6.58
C LYS A 449 -33.16 -37.99 -5.18
N ASP A 450 -31.92 -37.51 -5.05
CA ASP A 450 -31.05 -37.70 -3.89
C ASP A 450 -29.86 -36.73 -3.96
N GLY A 451 -29.19 -36.51 -2.84
CA GLY A 451 -28.02 -35.63 -2.72
C GLY A 451 -26.79 -36.10 -3.50
N SER A 452 -26.82 -37.32 -4.08
CA SER A 452 -25.71 -37.87 -4.86
C SER A 452 -25.60 -37.27 -6.28
N GLN A 453 -26.66 -36.60 -6.74
CA GLN A 453 -26.71 -35.89 -8.02
C GLN A 453 -26.34 -34.39 -7.88
N LEU A 454 -25.99 -33.92 -6.69
CA LEU A 454 -25.57 -32.55 -6.44
C LEU A 454 -24.07 -32.34 -6.66
N ILE A 455 -23.72 -31.17 -7.18
CA ILE A 455 -22.38 -30.60 -7.07
C ILE A 455 -22.43 -29.41 -6.11
N ILE A 456 -21.38 -29.26 -5.30
CA ILE A 456 -21.28 -28.25 -4.24
C ILE A 456 -20.09 -27.35 -4.56
N SER A 457 -20.33 -26.03 -4.62
CA SER A 457 -19.26 -25.07 -4.88
C SER A 457 -18.37 -24.85 -3.67
N ARG A 458 -17.17 -24.29 -3.89
CA ARG A 458 -16.34 -23.74 -2.81
C ARG A 458 -17.07 -22.61 -2.07
N THR A 459 -16.78 -22.48 -0.79
CA THR A 459 -17.29 -21.41 0.08
C THR A 459 -16.80 -20.04 -0.39
N PHE A 460 -17.72 -19.11 -0.62
CA PHE A 460 -17.42 -17.84 -1.31
C PHE A 460 -17.63 -16.58 -0.46
N ASP A 461 -18.57 -16.60 0.49
CA ASP A 461 -18.75 -15.54 1.49
C ASP A 461 -19.23 -16.12 2.84
N LYS A 462 -19.40 -15.26 3.84
CA LYS A 462 -19.91 -15.60 5.17
C LYS A 462 -21.13 -14.77 5.55
N THR A 463 -22.07 -15.41 6.23
CA THR A 463 -23.27 -14.77 6.78
C THR A 463 -22.92 -13.83 7.95
N ALA A 464 -23.92 -13.10 8.47
CA ALA A 464 -23.74 -12.19 9.60
C ALA A 464 -23.25 -12.89 10.88
N ALA A 465 -23.62 -14.14 11.13
CA ALA A 465 -23.08 -14.96 12.23
C ALA A 465 -21.78 -15.72 11.86
N GLY A 466 -21.28 -15.59 10.63
CA GLY A 466 -19.97 -16.08 10.19
C GLY A 466 -19.96 -17.45 9.49
N TYR A 467 -21.13 -18.04 9.22
CA TYR A 467 -21.29 -19.33 8.56
C TYR A 467 -21.05 -19.23 7.05
N GLU A 468 -20.54 -20.30 6.44
CA GLU A 468 -20.00 -20.25 5.08
C GLU A 468 -21.04 -20.58 4.01
N CYS A 469 -21.31 -19.61 3.12
CA CYS A 469 -22.25 -19.77 2.01
C CYS A 469 -21.70 -20.72 0.94
N ARG A 470 -22.54 -21.62 0.42
CA ARG A 470 -22.23 -22.52 -0.70
C ARG A 470 -23.37 -22.51 -1.72
N VAL A 471 -23.01 -22.79 -2.98
CA VAL A 471 -23.97 -23.05 -4.06
C VAL A 471 -24.08 -24.56 -4.24
N TYR A 472 -25.32 -25.04 -4.39
CA TYR A 472 -25.69 -26.42 -4.67
C TYR A 472 -26.42 -26.43 -6.01
N SER A 473 -25.98 -27.24 -6.97
CA SER A 473 -26.65 -27.40 -8.27
C SER A 473 -26.59 -28.86 -8.74
N ALA A 474 -27.26 -29.19 -9.83
CA ALA A 474 -27.12 -30.52 -10.43
C ALA A 474 -25.72 -30.75 -11.01
N ILE A 475 -25.20 -31.98 -10.94
CA ILE A 475 -24.01 -32.40 -11.70
C ILE A 475 -24.32 -32.30 -13.21
N PRO A 476 -23.52 -31.56 -14.01
CA PRO A 476 -23.77 -31.39 -15.44
C PRO A 476 -23.76 -32.73 -16.21
N LYS A 477 -24.80 -32.95 -17.02
CA LYS A 477 -24.94 -34.14 -17.86
C LYS A 477 -24.30 -33.88 -19.22
N LEU A 478 -23.19 -34.58 -19.48
CA LEU A 478 -22.46 -34.58 -20.75
C LEU A 478 -23.26 -35.31 -21.85
N ASN A 479 -23.03 -34.92 -23.11
CA ASN A 479 -23.69 -35.53 -24.27
C ASN A 479 -23.27 -37.01 -24.48
N PRO A 480 -24.22 -37.97 -24.69
CA PRO A 480 -23.90 -39.39 -24.87
C PRO A 480 -23.07 -39.76 -26.12
N SER A 481 -22.90 -38.81 -27.06
CA SER A 481 -22.08 -38.97 -28.26
C SER A 481 -20.57 -39.01 -27.96
N ASP A 482 -20.12 -38.34 -26.89
CA ASP A 482 -18.71 -38.11 -26.61
C ASP A 482 -18.03 -39.32 -25.96
N LYS A 483 -17.75 -40.35 -26.79
CA LYS A 483 -16.91 -41.52 -26.43
C LYS A 483 -15.41 -41.15 -26.33
N SER A 484 -15.09 -40.06 -25.64
CA SER A 484 -13.73 -39.54 -25.44
C SER A 484 -13.39 -39.42 -23.95
N SER A 485 -12.89 -40.52 -23.37
CA SER A 485 -12.27 -40.52 -22.03
C SER A 485 -10.90 -39.80 -21.97
N LYS A 486 -10.59 -38.97 -22.98
CA LYS A 486 -9.33 -38.25 -23.17
C LYS A 486 -9.44 -36.71 -23.02
N ALA A 487 -10.65 -36.15 -22.93
CA ALA A 487 -10.88 -34.70 -22.97
C ALA A 487 -10.18 -33.92 -21.84
N TYR A 488 -10.17 -34.43 -20.60
CA TYR A 488 -9.58 -33.79 -19.42
C TYR A 488 -8.03 -33.86 -19.34
N GLY A 489 -7.32 -33.77 -20.48
CA GLY A 489 -5.89 -34.11 -20.55
C GLY A 489 -5.05 -33.47 -21.67
N LYS A 490 -5.53 -32.42 -22.33
CA LYS A 490 -4.72 -31.62 -23.28
C LYS A 490 -4.94 -30.12 -23.10
N ARG A 491 -3.99 -29.31 -23.62
CA ARG A 491 -4.12 -27.84 -23.75
C ARG A 491 -5.41 -27.49 -24.52
N PRO A 492 -6.07 -26.35 -24.24
CA PRO A 492 -7.27 -25.96 -24.95
C PRO A 492 -7.01 -25.78 -26.44
N VAL A 493 -7.92 -26.31 -27.25
CA VAL A 493 -8.05 -26.07 -28.69
C VAL A 493 -9.48 -25.56 -28.90
N ASP A 494 -9.60 -24.49 -29.69
CA ASP A 494 -10.79 -23.84 -30.27
C ASP A 494 -12.14 -23.99 -29.54
N GLU A 495 -12.60 -22.87 -28.97
CA GLU A 495 -13.71 -22.83 -28.01
C GLU A 495 -15.12 -22.99 -28.60
N GLU A 496 -15.28 -23.04 -29.94
CA GLU A 496 -16.63 -23.09 -30.56
C GLU A 496 -17.34 -24.44 -30.37
N GLU A 497 -16.64 -25.52 -30.02
CA GLU A 497 -17.29 -26.79 -29.63
C GLU A 497 -17.76 -26.78 -28.15
N GLN A 498 -17.04 -26.12 -27.24
CA GLN A 498 -17.15 -26.38 -25.80
C GLN A 498 -18.51 -26.03 -25.17
N SER A 499 -19.22 -25.02 -25.69
CA SER A 499 -20.55 -24.65 -25.20
C SER A 499 -21.65 -25.65 -25.57
N SER A 500 -21.39 -26.60 -26.48
CA SER A 500 -22.39 -27.57 -26.96
C SER A 500 -22.52 -28.85 -26.11
N HIS A 501 -21.55 -29.16 -25.25
CA HIS A 501 -21.48 -30.46 -24.54
C HIS A 501 -22.34 -30.57 -23.28
N PHE A 502 -22.86 -29.45 -22.75
CA PHE A 502 -23.64 -29.41 -21.52
C PHE A 502 -25.13 -29.21 -21.80
N LYS A 503 -25.97 -30.12 -21.29
CA LYS A 503 -27.42 -30.09 -21.51
C LYS A 503 -28.17 -28.96 -20.77
N ASN A 504 -27.53 -28.27 -19.83
CA ASN A 504 -28.14 -27.23 -19.00
C ASN A 504 -27.56 -25.84 -19.34
N PRO A 505 -28.39 -24.78 -19.40
CA PRO A 505 -27.92 -23.40 -19.60
C PRO A 505 -26.98 -22.95 -18.46
N TRP A 506 -26.09 -22.00 -18.76
CA TRP A 506 -25.21 -21.36 -17.76
C TRP A 506 -26.03 -20.43 -16.85
N ASN A 507 -25.75 -20.45 -15.55
CA ASN A 507 -26.43 -19.66 -14.52
C ASN A 507 -25.48 -18.56 -14.02
N ALA A 508 -25.61 -17.37 -14.60
CA ALA A 508 -24.74 -16.22 -14.41
C ALA A 508 -24.72 -15.73 -12.95
N LYS A 509 -25.88 -15.59 -12.29
CA LYS A 509 -25.96 -15.12 -10.89
C LYS A 509 -25.34 -16.13 -9.93
N ALA A 510 -25.62 -17.43 -10.08
CA ALA A 510 -25.01 -18.47 -9.24
C ALA A 510 -23.49 -18.57 -9.48
N SER A 511 -23.05 -18.45 -10.74
CA SER A 511 -21.63 -18.49 -11.11
C SER A 511 -20.85 -17.28 -10.61
N SER A 512 -21.42 -16.08 -10.78
CA SER A 512 -20.86 -14.81 -10.30
C SER A 512 -20.72 -14.80 -8.77
N ALA A 513 -21.73 -15.29 -8.04
CA ALA A 513 -21.69 -15.38 -6.59
C ALA A 513 -20.54 -16.27 -6.07
N CYS A 514 -20.28 -17.44 -6.67
CA CYS A 514 -19.30 -18.40 -6.15
C CYS A 514 -17.98 -18.56 -6.94
N GLY A 515 -17.80 -17.80 -8.01
CA GLY A 515 -16.59 -17.80 -8.84
C GLY A 515 -16.27 -19.17 -9.47
N GLN A 516 -17.31 -19.90 -9.89
CA GLN A 516 -17.27 -21.22 -10.53
C GLN A 516 -18.40 -21.33 -11.55
N ASP A 517 -18.24 -22.14 -12.60
CA ASP A 517 -19.26 -22.29 -13.64
C ASP A 517 -20.40 -23.20 -13.17
N ILE A 518 -21.56 -22.61 -12.91
CA ILE A 518 -22.80 -23.27 -12.48
C ILE A 518 -23.77 -23.37 -13.65
N HIS A 519 -24.40 -24.53 -13.83
CA HIS A 519 -25.29 -24.81 -14.96
C HIS A 519 -26.66 -25.36 -14.52
N GLY A 520 -27.73 -24.72 -14.98
CA GLY A 520 -29.11 -24.98 -14.59
C GLY A 520 -29.45 -24.36 -13.23
N ASP A 521 -30.56 -24.83 -12.64
CA ASP A 521 -31.05 -24.33 -11.36
C ASP A 521 -30.07 -24.61 -10.21
N ALA A 522 -30.02 -23.68 -9.26
CA ALA A 522 -29.10 -23.72 -8.13
C ALA A 522 -29.75 -23.21 -6.83
N ILE A 523 -29.25 -23.66 -5.68
CA ILE A 523 -29.63 -23.19 -4.35
C ILE A 523 -28.40 -22.60 -3.66
N VAL A 524 -28.54 -21.43 -3.05
CA VAL A 524 -27.53 -20.81 -2.19
C VAL A 524 -27.95 -20.96 -0.73
N ALA A 525 -27.12 -21.62 0.09
CA ALA A 525 -27.40 -21.82 1.51
C ALA A 525 -26.12 -21.87 2.35
N ALA A 526 -26.20 -21.38 3.59
CA ALA A 526 -25.17 -21.53 4.61
C ALA A 526 -25.51 -22.75 5.47
N LEU A 527 -25.07 -23.93 5.03
CA LEU A 527 -25.40 -25.23 5.63
C LEU A 527 -24.20 -26.18 5.68
N GLY A 528 -24.01 -26.87 6.81
CA GLY A 528 -23.15 -28.05 6.90
C GLY A 528 -22.90 -28.52 8.34
N TYR A 529 -22.17 -29.62 8.49
CA TYR A 529 -21.63 -30.04 9.78
C TYR A 529 -20.27 -29.38 10.01
N SER A 530 -19.91 -29.08 11.26
CA SER A 530 -18.58 -28.58 11.60
C SER A 530 -17.70 -29.65 12.25
N TRP A 531 -16.40 -29.38 12.20
CA TRP A 531 -15.34 -30.07 12.94
C TRP A 531 -15.64 -30.33 14.43
N ARG A 532 -16.55 -29.54 15.04
CA ARG A 532 -16.84 -29.53 16.48
C ARG A 532 -18.23 -30.11 16.83
N SER A 533 -19.14 -30.22 15.87
CA SER A 533 -20.55 -30.58 16.07
C SER A 533 -20.91 -31.84 15.30
N HIS A 534 -20.76 -33.01 15.94
CA HIS A 534 -20.96 -34.31 15.27
C HIS A 534 -22.44 -34.68 14.99
N HIS A 535 -23.40 -33.92 15.50
CA HIS A 535 -24.83 -34.29 15.51
C HIS A 535 -25.82 -33.15 15.17
N LEU A 536 -25.34 -31.94 14.90
CA LEU A 536 -26.18 -30.79 14.53
C LEU A 536 -25.67 -30.20 13.22
N VAL A 537 -26.60 -29.84 12.33
CA VAL A 537 -26.27 -29.03 11.15
C VAL A 537 -26.09 -27.60 11.64
N GLU A 538 -24.90 -27.03 11.46
CA GLU A 538 -24.67 -25.61 11.63
C GLU A 538 -25.25 -24.87 10.42
N HIS A 539 -26.05 -23.84 10.70
CA HIS A 539 -26.85 -23.13 9.71
C HIS A 539 -26.99 -21.65 10.05
N ASP A 540 -27.28 -20.84 9.04
CA ASP A 540 -27.72 -19.45 9.15
C ASP A 540 -28.56 -19.08 7.92
N ASP A 541 -29.43 -18.09 8.05
CA ASP A 541 -30.47 -17.80 7.07
C ASP A 541 -29.92 -16.95 5.92
N VAL A 542 -29.87 -17.54 4.72
CA VAL A 542 -29.49 -16.84 3.48
C VAL A 542 -30.74 -16.23 2.86
N THR A 543 -31.13 -15.07 3.37
CA THR A 543 -32.25 -14.26 2.87
C THR A 543 -31.96 -13.66 1.49
N LEU A 544 -33.00 -13.26 0.73
CA LEU A 544 -32.82 -12.49 -0.53
C LEU A 544 -31.93 -11.26 -0.33
N LYS A 545 -32.12 -10.52 0.78
CA LYS A 545 -31.31 -9.34 1.13
C LYS A 545 -29.84 -9.71 1.26
N SER A 546 -29.52 -10.80 1.96
CA SER A 546 -28.14 -11.26 2.12
C SER A 546 -27.52 -11.63 0.76
N PHE A 547 -28.23 -12.38 -0.08
CA PHE A 547 -27.76 -12.79 -1.40
C PHE A 547 -27.47 -11.59 -2.30
N TYR A 548 -28.40 -10.63 -2.42
CA TYR A 548 -28.17 -9.45 -3.25
C TYR A 548 -27.05 -8.56 -2.71
N ARG A 549 -26.85 -8.49 -1.38
CA ARG A 549 -25.69 -7.80 -0.81
C ARG A 549 -24.36 -8.47 -1.17
N ILE A 550 -24.29 -9.80 -1.14
CA ILE A 550 -23.09 -10.54 -1.58
C ILE A 550 -22.80 -10.24 -3.06
N CYS A 551 -23.81 -10.34 -3.93
CA CYS A 551 -23.69 -10.03 -5.36
C CYS A 551 -23.21 -8.58 -5.62
N CYS A 552 -23.75 -7.60 -4.90
CA CYS A 552 -23.23 -6.22 -4.95
C CYS A 552 -21.76 -6.15 -4.49
N GLY A 553 -21.41 -6.86 -3.41
CA GLY A 553 -20.09 -6.79 -2.76
C GLY A 553 -18.93 -7.34 -3.59
N MET A 554 -19.21 -8.00 -4.72
CA MET A 554 -18.22 -8.53 -5.65
C MET A 554 -17.61 -7.45 -6.58
N SER A 555 -18.30 -6.32 -6.81
CA SER A 555 -17.86 -5.28 -7.74
C SER A 555 -17.12 -4.12 -7.06
N PRO A 556 -16.20 -3.42 -7.75
CA PRO A 556 -15.52 -2.22 -7.23
C PRO A 556 -16.49 -1.13 -6.73
N ASN A 557 -17.58 -0.91 -7.46
CA ASN A 557 -18.62 0.07 -7.14
C ASN A 557 -19.40 -0.34 -5.88
N GLY A 558 -19.75 -1.63 -5.75
CA GLY A 558 -20.41 -2.18 -4.56
C GLY A 558 -19.54 -2.12 -3.30
N ILE A 559 -18.24 -2.43 -3.40
CA ILE A 559 -17.29 -2.29 -2.28
C ILE A 559 -17.26 -0.84 -1.76
N TYR A 560 -17.31 0.15 -2.66
CA TYR A 560 -17.42 1.56 -2.28
C TYR A 560 -18.77 1.84 -1.60
N LYS A 561 -19.90 1.54 -2.25
CA LYS A 561 -21.26 1.69 -1.73
C LYS A 561 -21.43 1.14 -0.30
N PHE A 562 -20.98 -0.10 -0.04
CA PHE A 562 -21.00 -0.68 1.31
C PHE A 562 -20.13 0.08 2.32
N SER A 563 -18.91 0.45 1.93
CA SER A 563 -18.00 1.21 2.80
C SER A 563 -18.50 2.63 3.11
N ARG A 564 -19.39 3.17 2.26
CA ARG A 564 -20.07 4.45 2.42
C ARG A 564 -21.37 4.37 3.24
N GLN A 565 -21.88 3.16 3.50
CA GLN A 565 -23.22 2.91 4.08
C GLN A 565 -24.34 3.61 3.28
N ALA A 566 -24.20 3.60 1.95
CA ALA A 566 -25.16 4.12 0.99
C ALA A 566 -25.04 3.28 -0.29
N LEU A 567 -26.03 2.44 -0.58
CA LEU A 567 -26.07 1.57 -1.75
C LEU A 567 -26.64 2.31 -2.96
N ILE A 568 -27.62 3.17 -2.76
CA ILE A 568 -28.30 3.93 -3.81
C ILE A 568 -27.63 5.29 -4.01
N ALA A 569 -27.43 6.07 -2.94
CA ALA A 569 -26.99 7.46 -3.06
C ALA A 569 -25.49 7.64 -3.37
N ALA A 570 -24.65 6.63 -3.15
CA ALA A 570 -23.20 6.71 -3.41
C ALA A 570 -22.79 5.97 -4.70
N THR A 571 -21.74 6.49 -5.34
CA THR A 571 -21.12 5.94 -6.55
C THR A 571 -19.60 6.01 -6.42
N LEU A 572 -18.86 4.99 -6.88
CA LEU A 572 -17.39 5.02 -6.89
C LEU A 572 -16.88 6.18 -7.77
N PRO A 573 -16.16 7.19 -7.24
CA PRO A 573 -15.71 8.32 -8.03
C PRO A 573 -14.77 7.90 -9.16
N PHE A 574 -14.83 8.58 -10.31
CA PHE A 574 -13.95 8.30 -11.46
C PHE A 574 -12.58 9.00 -11.38
N SER A 575 -12.37 9.87 -10.38
CA SER A 575 -11.13 10.67 -10.21
C SER A 575 -10.76 10.82 -8.74
N PHE A 576 -9.45 10.87 -8.43
CA PHE A 576 -8.94 11.14 -7.07
C PHE A 576 -8.26 12.51 -7.01
N THR A 577 -8.91 13.47 -6.35
CA THR A 577 -8.48 14.87 -6.22
C THR A 577 -7.44 15.04 -5.10
N THR A 578 -7.87 14.88 -3.84
CA THR A 578 -7.07 15.02 -2.63
C THR A 578 -7.53 14.06 -1.54
N LYS A 579 -6.61 13.63 -0.66
CA LYS A 579 -6.96 12.81 0.52
C LYS A 579 -7.89 13.54 1.52
N SER A 580 -7.99 14.86 1.44
CA SER A 580 -8.90 15.69 2.26
C SER A 580 -10.33 15.75 1.72
N ASN A 581 -10.52 15.62 0.41
CA ASN A 581 -11.84 15.60 -0.21
C ASN A 581 -12.39 14.17 -0.35
N TRP A 582 -11.54 13.18 -0.64
CA TRP A 582 -11.96 11.79 -0.78
C TRP A 582 -12.76 11.28 0.44
N ARG A 583 -13.77 10.44 0.20
CA ARG A 583 -14.62 9.82 1.23
C ARG A 583 -14.72 8.32 1.01
N GLY A 584 -14.79 7.56 2.10
CA GLY A 584 -14.63 6.10 2.06
C GLY A 584 -13.15 5.65 2.04
N PRO A 585 -12.89 4.35 1.87
CA PRO A 585 -11.55 3.76 1.81
C PRO A 585 -10.79 4.26 0.58
N LEU A 586 -9.45 4.28 0.65
CA LEU A 586 -8.64 4.80 -0.46
C LEU A 586 -8.61 3.82 -1.64
N PRO A 587 -8.52 4.29 -2.90
CA PRO A 587 -8.50 3.41 -4.09
C PRO A 587 -7.48 2.27 -4.04
N ARG A 588 -6.28 2.49 -3.47
CA ARG A 588 -5.28 1.44 -3.23
C ARG A 588 -5.79 0.34 -2.29
N GLU A 589 -6.45 0.73 -1.21
CA GLU A 589 -6.97 -0.17 -0.18
C GLU A 589 -8.13 -0.99 -0.74
N MET A 590 -9.05 -0.32 -1.44
CA MET A 590 -10.13 -0.93 -2.21
C MET A 590 -9.62 -1.95 -3.24
N LEU A 591 -8.64 -1.59 -4.06
CA LEU A 591 -8.07 -2.50 -5.07
C LEU A 591 -7.46 -3.75 -4.41
N SER A 592 -6.84 -3.58 -3.25
CA SER A 592 -6.29 -4.68 -2.47
C SER A 592 -7.40 -5.58 -1.88
N ILE A 593 -8.52 -4.99 -1.44
CA ILE A 593 -9.72 -5.74 -0.97
C ILE A 593 -10.32 -6.56 -2.12
N PHE A 594 -10.60 -5.91 -3.25
CA PHE A 594 -11.12 -6.54 -4.46
C PHE A 594 -10.23 -7.68 -4.96
N CYS A 595 -8.91 -7.49 -5.04
CA CYS A 595 -7.97 -8.54 -5.44
C CYS A 595 -7.99 -9.74 -4.48
N ARG A 596 -8.20 -9.53 -3.18
CA ARG A 596 -8.32 -10.63 -2.21
C ARG A 596 -9.63 -11.41 -2.39
N GLN A 597 -10.76 -10.73 -2.57
CA GLN A 597 -12.06 -11.37 -2.84
C GLN A 597 -12.02 -12.18 -4.15
N GLN A 598 -11.59 -11.55 -5.24
CA GLN A 598 -11.52 -12.14 -6.60
C GLN A 598 -10.37 -13.13 -6.80
N GLN A 599 -9.70 -13.55 -5.72
CA GLN A 599 -8.56 -14.46 -5.70
C GLN A 599 -7.40 -14.11 -6.65
N LEU A 600 -7.17 -12.81 -6.86
CA LEU A 600 -5.98 -12.26 -7.53
C LEU A 600 -4.82 -12.07 -6.52
N ALA A 601 -3.61 -11.87 -7.03
CA ALA A 601 -2.46 -11.45 -6.23
C ALA A 601 -2.62 -9.99 -5.75
N GLU A 602 -1.88 -9.60 -4.71
CA GLU A 602 -1.86 -8.19 -4.27
C GLU A 602 -1.29 -7.27 -5.38
N PRO A 603 -1.87 -6.08 -5.61
CA PRO A 603 -1.47 -5.17 -6.68
C PRO A 603 -0.05 -4.61 -6.46
N VAL A 604 0.80 -4.76 -7.49
CA VAL A 604 2.19 -4.28 -7.50
C VAL A 604 2.24 -2.87 -8.11
N PHE A 605 2.68 -1.88 -7.32
CA PHE A 605 2.80 -0.49 -7.75
C PHE A 605 4.23 -0.17 -8.19
N THR A 606 4.39 0.51 -9.32
CA THR A 606 5.71 0.90 -9.88
C THR A 606 5.77 2.41 -10.08
N ILE A 607 6.48 3.10 -9.19
CA ILE A 607 6.62 4.56 -9.21
C ILE A 607 7.76 4.96 -10.16
N SER A 608 7.61 6.07 -10.89
CA SER A 608 8.71 6.75 -11.59
C SER A 608 8.56 8.27 -11.53
N THR A 609 9.70 8.97 -11.60
CA THR A 609 9.81 10.42 -11.45
C THR A 609 10.32 11.09 -12.73
N SER A 610 9.91 12.34 -12.93
CA SER A 610 10.42 13.24 -13.98
C SER A 610 11.37 14.28 -13.38
N PRO A 611 12.45 14.69 -14.08
CA PRO A 611 12.91 14.18 -15.38
C PRO A 611 13.57 12.81 -15.25
N VAL A 612 13.29 11.93 -16.21
CA VAL A 612 14.08 10.70 -16.40
C VAL A 612 15.51 11.12 -16.74
N LYS A 613 16.51 10.62 -15.99
CA LYS A 613 17.94 10.89 -16.30
C LYS A 613 18.19 10.63 -17.79
N PRO A 614 18.73 11.60 -18.54
CA PRO A 614 18.79 11.50 -19.99
C PRO A 614 19.68 10.33 -20.40
N LEU A 615 19.21 9.52 -21.36
CA LEU A 615 19.90 8.30 -21.83
C LEU A 615 21.32 8.57 -22.36
N SER A 616 21.66 9.84 -22.64
CA SER A 616 22.96 10.34 -23.08
C SER A 616 24.05 10.37 -22.00
N GLU A 617 23.74 10.06 -20.73
CA GLU A 617 24.75 9.72 -19.71
C GLU A 617 25.03 8.21 -19.71
N THR A 618 23.99 7.38 -19.63
CA THR A 618 24.12 5.90 -19.69
C THR A 618 24.78 5.43 -20.99
N LEU A 619 24.56 6.11 -22.12
CA LEU A 619 25.21 5.79 -23.39
C LEU A 619 26.64 6.38 -23.52
N ARG A 620 27.08 7.23 -22.59
CA ARG A 620 28.44 7.82 -22.61
C ARG A 620 29.49 6.89 -22.01
N SER A 621 29.11 6.04 -21.05
CA SER A 621 29.98 4.99 -20.50
C SER A 621 30.22 3.82 -21.46
N PHE A 622 29.27 3.51 -22.34
CA PHE A 622 29.42 2.46 -23.37
C PHE A 622 30.22 2.90 -24.61
N LYS A 623 30.41 4.21 -24.84
CA LYS A 623 31.12 4.74 -26.03
C LYS A 623 32.64 4.89 -25.87
N LYS A 624 33.28 4.06 -25.03
CA LYS A 624 34.74 4.06 -24.84
C LYS A 624 35.43 2.71 -25.09
N LEU A 625 34.72 1.75 -25.71
CA LEU A 625 35.22 0.41 -26.05
C LEU A 625 34.59 -0.09 -27.37
N LYS A 626 34.99 0.50 -28.50
CA LYS A 626 35.11 -0.12 -29.83
C LYS A 626 35.48 0.92 -30.91
N ASP A 627 36.77 1.21 -31.03
CA ASP A 627 37.38 1.67 -32.28
C ASP A 627 38.18 0.48 -32.86
N SER A 628 37.58 -0.27 -33.80
CA SER A 628 38.25 -1.30 -34.61
C SER A 628 37.28 -1.92 -35.62
N GLU A 629 37.58 -1.78 -36.92
CA GLU A 629 37.07 -2.61 -38.05
C GLU A 629 35.55 -2.59 -38.35
N SER A 630 35.07 -2.62 -39.61
CA SER A 630 35.72 -2.44 -40.92
C SER A 630 34.65 -2.07 -41.99
N ASN A 631 35.09 -1.93 -43.25
CA ASN A 631 34.41 -1.32 -44.40
C ASN A 631 33.16 -2.05 -44.99
N ASP A 632 32.55 -1.37 -45.97
CA ASP A 632 31.61 -1.82 -47.03
C ASP A 632 30.16 -2.16 -46.62
N GLY A 633 29.13 -1.95 -47.47
CA GLY A 633 29.11 -1.28 -48.78
C GLY A 633 27.77 -1.48 -49.54
N ASN A 634 27.29 -0.42 -50.22
CA ASN A 634 26.17 -0.35 -51.20
C ASN A 634 25.26 -1.59 -51.44
N ASN A 635 23.94 -1.43 -51.31
CA ASN A 635 23.12 -0.99 -52.46
C ASN A 635 21.63 -0.68 -52.19
N GLN A 636 21.08 0.14 -53.08
CA GLN A 636 19.64 0.42 -53.32
C GLN A 636 18.98 -0.76 -54.08
N CYS A 637 17.64 -0.89 -54.24
CA CYS A 637 16.51 -0.07 -53.80
C CYS A 637 15.36 -0.98 -53.23
N VAL A 638 14.05 -0.98 -53.55
CA VAL A 638 13.23 -0.26 -54.56
C VAL A 638 11.80 0.04 -54.02
N ASN A 639 11.28 1.18 -54.51
CA ASN A 639 9.89 1.62 -54.71
C ASN A 639 8.92 0.54 -55.34
N GLU A 640 7.58 0.70 -55.47
CA GLU A 640 6.73 1.91 -55.59
C GLU A 640 5.19 1.66 -55.43
N TYR A 641 4.43 2.76 -55.21
CA TYR A 641 3.00 3.05 -55.53
C TYR A 641 1.81 2.14 -55.09
N ALA A 642 0.55 2.62 -55.02
CA ALA A 642 -0.06 3.91 -54.59
C ALA A 642 -1.63 3.84 -54.70
N GLY A 643 -2.33 4.85 -54.16
CA GLY A 643 -3.78 5.07 -54.33
C GLY A 643 -4.53 5.06 -52.98
N SER A 644 -4.67 6.13 -52.19
CA SER A 644 -5.07 7.54 -52.43
C SER A 644 -6.56 7.75 -52.67
N ASP A 645 -7.23 8.44 -51.73
CA ASP A 645 -7.97 9.66 -52.06
C ASP A 645 -7.93 10.62 -50.84
N ASP A 646 -8.17 11.92 -51.07
CA ASP A 646 -7.74 13.02 -50.16
C ASP A 646 -8.88 14.02 -49.85
N SER A 647 -8.55 15.09 -49.11
CA SER A 647 -9.41 16.20 -48.61
C SER A 647 -10.24 15.90 -47.34
N PHE A 648 -10.53 16.86 -46.47
CA PHE A 648 -10.30 18.33 -46.51
C PHE A 648 -9.38 18.83 -45.38
N ASN A 649 -8.80 20.03 -45.55
CA ASN A 649 -7.88 20.67 -44.60
C ASN A 649 -8.30 22.13 -44.29
N HIS A 650 -7.72 22.72 -43.23
CA HIS A 650 -8.03 24.02 -42.61
C HIS A 650 -9.38 24.06 -41.84
N TYR A 651 -9.49 24.71 -40.68
CA TYR A 651 -8.79 25.92 -40.21
C TYR A 651 -7.94 25.77 -38.95
N ASN A 652 -6.88 26.59 -38.88
CA ASN A 652 -6.20 26.95 -37.62
C ASN A 652 -6.83 28.21 -37.03
N SER A 653 -7.11 28.21 -35.73
CA SER A 653 -7.24 29.42 -34.91
C SER A 653 -6.35 29.27 -33.67
N LYS A 654 -5.48 30.25 -33.42
CA LYS A 654 -4.64 30.30 -32.22
C LYS A 654 -5.52 30.50 -30.99
N ASP A 655 -5.18 29.81 -29.90
CA ASP A 655 -5.18 30.29 -28.50
C ASP A 655 -5.04 29.08 -27.56
N GLU A 656 -3.89 28.41 -27.60
CA GLU A 656 -3.48 27.49 -26.53
C GLU A 656 -2.70 28.30 -25.47
N GLU A 657 -3.28 28.43 -24.28
CA GLU A 657 -2.56 28.98 -23.12
C GLU A 657 -1.42 28.02 -22.72
N GLU A 658 -0.19 28.53 -22.60
CA GLU A 658 0.95 27.75 -22.12
C GLU A 658 0.75 27.33 -20.66
N LEU A 659 0.15 26.15 -20.45
CA LEU A 659 0.09 25.51 -19.14
C LEU A 659 1.53 25.26 -18.62
N PRO A 660 1.87 25.69 -17.39
CA PRO A 660 3.23 25.62 -16.90
C PRO A 660 3.70 24.17 -16.77
N VAL A 661 4.77 23.83 -17.50
CA VAL A 661 5.38 22.50 -17.46
C VAL A 661 5.86 22.20 -16.04
N LEU A 662 5.30 21.15 -15.43
CA LEU A 662 5.63 20.75 -14.07
C LEU A 662 7.06 20.17 -14.02
N GLU A 663 8.03 20.97 -13.57
CA GLU A 663 9.48 20.69 -13.63
C GLU A 663 9.89 19.34 -13.00
N SER A 664 9.11 18.83 -12.05
CA SER A 664 9.23 17.46 -11.55
C SER A 664 7.86 16.90 -11.13
N GLY A 665 7.69 15.58 -11.24
CA GLY A 665 6.42 14.94 -10.93
C GLY A 665 6.51 13.42 -10.89
N TYR A 666 5.59 12.81 -10.13
CA TYR A 666 5.47 11.37 -9.94
C TYR A 666 4.40 10.79 -10.87
N ARG A 667 4.68 9.62 -11.45
CA ARG A 667 3.69 8.73 -12.08
C ARG A 667 3.81 7.34 -11.46
N CYS A 668 2.73 6.56 -11.48
CA CYS A 668 2.71 5.23 -10.87
C CYS A 668 1.95 4.25 -11.76
N GLY A 669 2.58 3.15 -12.16
CA GLY A 669 1.91 2.01 -12.80
C GLY A 669 1.41 0.99 -11.78
N VAL A 670 0.44 0.17 -12.17
CA VAL A 670 -0.11 -0.94 -11.37
C VAL A 670 -0.09 -2.23 -12.18
N LYS A 671 0.43 -3.32 -11.61
CA LYS A 671 0.38 -4.66 -12.19
C LYS A 671 -0.32 -5.64 -11.25
N ILE A 672 -1.15 -6.52 -11.79
CA ILE A 672 -1.94 -7.49 -11.02
C ILE A 672 -1.79 -8.86 -11.67
N LEU A 673 -1.54 -9.89 -10.85
CA LEU A 673 -1.26 -11.25 -11.31
C LEU A 673 -2.32 -12.25 -10.84
N SER A 674 -2.44 -13.38 -11.53
CA SER A 674 -3.21 -14.55 -11.08
C SER A 674 -2.53 -15.23 -9.88
N LYS A 675 -3.30 -15.66 -8.87
CA LYS A 675 -2.74 -16.42 -7.73
C LYS A 675 -2.22 -17.80 -8.13
N SER A 676 -2.90 -18.50 -9.05
CA SER A 676 -2.64 -19.92 -9.37
C SER A 676 -1.56 -20.13 -10.42
N LEU A 677 -1.45 -19.21 -11.39
CA LEU A 677 -0.59 -19.35 -12.57
C LEU A 677 0.42 -18.21 -12.75
N GLN A 678 0.36 -17.15 -11.92
CA GLN A 678 1.19 -15.94 -12.02
C GLN A 678 0.99 -15.07 -13.29
N ASP A 679 0.07 -15.45 -14.18
CA ASP A 679 -0.31 -14.68 -15.38
C ASP A 679 -0.62 -13.20 -15.10
N LEU A 680 -0.28 -12.32 -16.04
CA LEU A 680 -0.51 -10.88 -15.96
C LEU A 680 -1.97 -10.52 -16.27
N VAL A 681 -2.78 -10.32 -15.24
CA VAL A 681 -4.23 -10.03 -15.33
C VAL A 681 -4.51 -8.56 -15.71
N LEU A 682 -3.68 -7.63 -15.25
CA LEU A 682 -3.78 -6.21 -15.59
C LEU A 682 -2.40 -5.54 -15.52
N ASP A 683 -2.12 -4.65 -16.46
CA ASP A 683 -1.00 -3.70 -16.45
C ASP A 683 -1.53 -2.31 -16.83
N CYS A 684 -1.47 -1.36 -15.89
CA CYS A 684 -2.06 -0.03 -16.04
C CYS A 684 -1.03 1.06 -15.73
N SER A 685 -0.62 1.83 -16.73
CA SER A 685 0.31 2.95 -16.57
C SER A 685 -0.33 4.30 -16.99
N PRO A 686 -0.83 5.11 -16.05
CA PRO A 686 -1.30 6.47 -16.33
C PRO A 686 -0.23 7.34 -17.00
N GLY A 687 -0.67 8.17 -17.95
CA GLY A 687 0.16 9.22 -18.55
C GLY A 687 0.25 10.51 -17.72
N SER A 688 -0.64 10.69 -16.73
CA SER A 688 -0.67 11.87 -15.87
C SER A 688 0.44 11.86 -14.82
N PHE A 689 1.09 13.02 -14.64
CA PHE A 689 2.04 13.29 -13.55
C PHE A 689 1.33 14.00 -12.40
N TYR A 690 1.80 13.77 -11.17
CA TYR A 690 1.26 14.35 -9.94
C TYR A 690 2.41 14.87 -9.06
N GLU A 691 2.20 16.01 -8.37
CA GLU A 691 3.17 16.57 -7.40
C GLU A 691 3.55 15.60 -6.26
N LYS A 692 2.67 14.66 -5.94
CA LYS A 692 2.79 13.75 -4.80
C LYS A 692 2.65 12.30 -5.26
N GLU A 693 3.64 11.49 -4.91
CA GLU A 693 3.66 10.03 -5.09
C GLU A 693 2.31 9.38 -4.71
N SER A 694 1.79 9.69 -3.53
CA SER A 694 0.50 9.16 -3.05
C SER A 694 -0.68 9.49 -3.98
N HIS A 695 -0.72 10.68 -4.61
CA HIS A 695 -1.78 11.02 -5.56
C HIS A 695 -1.65 10.20 -6.86
N ALA A 696 -0.43 9.93 -7.32
CA ALA A 696 -0.18 9.05 -8.46
C ALA A 696 -0.62 7.60 -8.15
N ILE A 697 -0.27 7.08 -6.96
CA ILE A 697 -0.68 5.73 -6.51
C ILE A 697 -2.20 5.60 -6.45
N GLN A 698 -2.92 6.55 -5.83
CA GLN A 698 -4.37 6.46 -5.71
C GLN A 698 -5.08 6.60 -7.07
N ASN A 699 -4.64 7.50 -7.95
CA ASN A 699 -5.21 7.62 -9.30
C ASN A 699 -4.94 6.38 -10.17
N ALA A 700 -3.77 5.75 -10.02
CA ALA A 700 -3.45 4.51 -10.73
C ALA A 700 -4.27 3.31 -10.22
N ALA A 701 -4.44 3.20 -8.90
CA ALA A 701 -5.32 2.20 -8.30
C ALA A 701 -6.80 2.42 -8.69
N LEU A 702 -7.25 3.68 -8.77
CA LEU A 702 -8.61 4.01 -9.15
C LEU A 702 -8.89 3.64 -10.61
N LYS A 703 -7.96 3.91 -11.54
CA LYS A 703 -8.09 3.48 -12.94
C LYS A 703 -8.16 1.95 -13.09
N ALA A 704 -7.45 1.19 -12.26
CA ALA A 704 -7.60 -0.26 -12.20
C ALA A 704 -8.98 -0.69 -11.67
N LEU A 705 -9.50 -0.02 -10.62
CA LEU A 705 -10.86 -0.26 -10.12
C LEU A 705 -11.95 0.07 -11.15
N THR A 706 -11.84 1.18 -11.88
CA THR A 706 -12.79 1.55 -12.95
C THR A 706 -12.75 0.53 -14.09
N TRP A 707 -11.56 0.03 -14.46
CA TRP A 707 -11.44 -1.04 -15.46
C TRP A 707 -12.12 -2.33 -15.00
N PHE A 708 -11.86 -2.78 -13.76
CA PHE A 708 -12.58 -3.94 -13.20
C PHE A 708 -14.08 -3.70 -13.08
N GLY A 709 -14.52 -2.46 -12.80
CA GLY A 709 -15.93 -2.07 -12.76
C GLY A 709 -16.61 -2.37 -14.09
N SER A 710 -15.99 -2.01 -15.21
CA SER A 710 -16.52 -2.24 -16.56
C SER A 710 -16.66 -3.72 -16.99
N LEU A 711 -16.24 -4.68 -16.15
CA LEU A 711 -16.48 -6.11 -16.35
C LEU A 711 -17.78 -6.61 -15.71
N PHE A 712 -18.39 -5.81 -14.83
CA PHE A 712 -19.70 -6.08 -14.24
C PHE A 712 -20.75 -5.27 -15.01
N ASP A 713 -21.89 -5.86 -15.32
CA ASP A 713 -23.08 -5.09 -15.68
C ASP A 713 -23.51 -4.30 -14.42
N ASP A 714 -23.34 -2.98 -14.45
CA ASP A 714 -23.63 -2.11 -13.30
C ASP A 714 -25.10 -2.24 -12.88
N LEU A 715 -25.33 -2.61 -11.62
CA LEU A 715 -26.66 -2.68 -11.01
C LEU A 715 -27.35 -1.30 -10.86
N ASP A 716 -26.64 -0.23 -11.20
CA ASP A 716 -27.14 1.15 -11.32
C ASP A 716 -27.77 1.44 -12.72
N ALA A 717 -27.73 0.50 -13.68
CA ALA A 717 -28.19 0.71 -15.07
C ALA A 717 -29.68 0.38 -15.33
N ASP A 718 -30.29 1.10 -16.28
CA ASP A 718 -31.69 0.96 -16.68
C ASP A 718 -31.92 -0.30 -17.56
N PRO A 719 -32.90 -1.17 -17.24
CA PRO A 719 -33.14 -2.42 -17.97
C PRO A 719 -33.71 -2.26 -19.39
N GLU A 720 -34.20 -1.09 -19.81
CA GLU A 720 -34.86 -0.92 -21.12
C GLU A 720 -33.91 -0.61 -22.30
N GLN A 721 -32.60 -0.44 -22.07
CA GLN A 721 -31.61 -0.18 -23.14
C GLN A 721 -30.65 -1.36 -23.41
N PRO A 722 -31.03 -2.35 -24.24
CA PRO A 722 -30.15 -3.46 -24.60
C PRO A 722 -28.98 -2.99 -25.49
N ARG A 723 -27.75 -3.13 -24.97
CA ARG A 723 -26.51 -2.84 -25.73
C ARG A 723 -26.23 -3.94 -26.77
N CYS A 724 -26.81 -3.81 -27.95
CA CYS A 724 -26.53 -4.70 -29.08
C CYS A 724 -25.11 -4.50 -29.65
N TYR A 725 -24.26 -5.53 -29.58
CA TYR A 725 -22.93 -5.54 -30.18
C TYR A 725 -22.87 -6.45 -31.42
N THR A 726 -22.36 -5.95 -32.54
CA THR A 726 -22.22 -6.70 -33.80
C THR A 726 -20.84 -7.36 -33.96
N LYS A 727 -20.79 -8.41 -34.81
CA LYS A 727 -19.71 -9.41 -34.85
C LYS A 727 -18.53 -8.97 -35.73
N GLY A 728 -17.32 -8.88 -35.18
CA GLY A 728 -16.09 -8.77 -36.01
C GLY A 728 -14.77 -8.40 -35.30
N GLN A 729 -13.76 -9.28 -35.46
CA GLN A 729 -12.31 -9.02 -35.37
C GLN A 729 -11.74 -8.37 -34.09
N MET A 730 -11.28 -9.16 -33.11
CA MET A 730 -9.85 -9.47 -32.91
C MET A 730 -9.64 -10.37 -31.67
N ASN A 731 -8.60 -11.21 -31.71
CA ASN A 731 -8.27 -12.16 -30.64
C ASN A 731 -7.24 -11.58 -29.65
N TRP A 732 -7.43 -11.86 -28.37
CA TRP A 732 -6.36 -12.21 -27.44
C TRP A 732 -6.92 -13.19 -26.40
N MET A 733 -6.11 -14.14 -25.96
CA MET A 733 -6.56 -15.33 -25.23
C MET A 733 -6.49 -15.12 -23.72
N PHE A 734 -7.56 -15.44 -22.99
CA PHE A 734 -7.57 -15.47 -21.53
C PHE A 734 -8.44 -16.62 -21.02
N THR A 735 -7.83 -17.60 -20.34
CA THR A 735 -8.55 -18.76 -19.79
C THR A 735 -9.23 -18.38 -18.47
N ARG A 736 -10.34 -17.64 -18.58
CA ARG A 736 -11.26 -17.24 -17.50
C ARG A 736 -12.69 -17.32 -18.04
N ASN A 737 -13.10 -18.52 -18.42
CA ASN A 737 -14.11 -18.76 -19.45
C ASN A 737 -15.57 -18.60 -18.99
N VAL A 738 -15.96 -17.40 -18.58
CA VAL A 738 -16.94 -16.56 -19.27
C VAL A 738 -16.99 -15.19 -18.57
N MET A 739 -16.51 -14.14 -19.25
CA MET A 739 -16.90 -12.76 -18.97
C MET A 739 -16.72 -11.89 -20.23
N ILE A 740 -17.77 -11.91 -21.06
CA ILE A 740 -18.15 -10.94 -22.11
C ILE A 740 -17.06 -10.52 -23.13
N LYS A 741 -17.23 -11.00 -24.38
CA LYS A 741 -16.56 -10.44 -25.57
C LYS A 741 -17.18 -9.08 -25.94
N GLY A 742 -16.44 -7.98 -25.85
CA GLY A 742 -16.91 -6.64 -26.22
C GLY A 742 -15.78 -5.71 -26.70
N LYS A 743 -16.07 -4.80 -27.63
CA LYS A 743 -15.13 -3.79 -28.16
C LYS A 743 -15.33 -2.43 -27.49
N PHE A 744 -14.23 -1.71 -27.25
CA PHE A 744 -14.26 -0.29 -26.91
C PHE A 744 -14.70 0.58 -28.11
N PRO A 745 -15.63 1.52 -27.94
CA PRO A 745 -15.68 2.74 -28.73
C PRO A 745 -14.69 3.78 -28.18
N SER A 746 -14.18 4.65 -29.05
CA SER A 746 -13.33 5.79 -28.67
C SER A 746 -14.16 6.93 -28.07
N SER A 747 -13.57 7.62 -27.08
CA SER A 747 -13.90 8.97 -26.60
C SER A 747 -15.06 9.70 -27.31
N LYS A 748 -16.25 9.71 -26.69
CA LYS A 748 -17.23 10.78 -26.88
C LYS A 748 -17.27 11.67 -25.63
N ARG A 749 -17.60 12.95 -25.83
CA ARG A 749 -17.95 13.87 -24.73
C ARG A 749 -19.28 13.43 -24.11
N TYR A 750 -19.53 13.82 -22.87
CA TYR A 750 -20.89 13.87 -22.36
C TYR A 750 -21.67 14.90 -23.19
N GLU A 751 -22.75 14.47 -23.82
CA GLU A 751 -23.84 15.32 -24.28
C GLU A 751 -24.95 15.18 -23.22
N GLU A 752 -25.51 16.29 -22.77
CA GLU A 752 -26.53 16.30 -21.71
C GLU A 752 -27.85 15.72 -22.25
N PRO A 753 -28.49 14.74 -21.59
CA PRO A 753 -29.81 14.28 -21.99
C PRO A 753 -30.87 15.35 -21.67
N GLU A 754 -31.72 15.68 -22.63
CA GLU A 754 -32.92 16.49 -22.38
C GLU A 754 -33.91 15.66 -21.51
N PHE A 755 -34.31 16.20 -20.35
CA PHE A 755 -35.09 15.48 -19.34
C PHE A 755 -36.46 16.14 -19.05
N GLU A 756 -37.56 15.42 -19.31
CA GLU A 756 -38.89 15.80 -18.82
C GLU A 756 -39.09 15.40 -17.34
N SER A 757 -38.45 16.10 -16.40
CA SER A 757 -38.67 15.88 -14.97
C SER A 757 -40.02 16.44 -14.50
N LYS A 758 -40.96 15.59 -14.07
CA LYS A 758 -42.22 15.99 -13.40
C LYS A 758 -41.98 16.50 -11.97
N THR A 759 -41.37 17.69 -11.83
CA THR A 759 -41.10 18.33 -10.55
C THR A 759 -42.37 18.84 -9.85
N LYS A 760 -42.87 18.08 -8.86
CA LYS A 760 -43.91 18.53 -7.91
C LYS A 760 -43.32 19.54 -6.91
N THR A 761 -43.03 20.74 -7.38
CA THR A 761 -42.55 21.84 -6.53
C THR A 761 -43.69 22.29 -5.61
N MET A 762 -43.54 22.14 -4.29
CA MET A 762 -44.42 22.84 -3.34
C MET A 762 -43.97 24.31 -3.22
N ASP A 763 -44.93 25.21 -3.06
CA ASP A 763 -44.78 26.65 -3.31
C ASP A 763 -44.01 27.40 -2.21
N MET A 764 -42.97 28.17 -2.59
CA MET A 764 -42.43 29.30 -1.83
C MET A 764 -41.72 30.35 -2.74
N ASP A 765 -42.20 31.59 -2.69
CA ASP A 765 -41.59 32.89 -3.06
C ASP A 765 -40.61 32.93 -4.27
N ARG A 766 -41.17 33.01 -5.50
CA ARG A 766 -40.42 33.23 -6.75
C ARG A 766 -39.73 34.60 -6.79
N LYS A 767 -38.46 34.67 -6.40
CA LYS A 767 -37.53 35.76 -6.75
C LYS A 767 -36.30 35.20 -7.48
N PRO A 768 -36.02 35.61 -8.74
CA PRO A 768 -34.93 35.08 -9.53
C PRO A 768 -33.57 35.62 -9.06
N LYS A 769 -33.07 35.10 -7.94
CA LYS A 769 -31.64 35.15 -7.62
C LYS A 769 -30.91 34.27 -8.64
N ARG A 770 -29.77 34.73 -9.14
CA ARG A 770 -28.84 33.87 -9.89
C ARG A 770 -28.36 32.77 -8.94
N VAL A 771 -28.84 31.55 -9.12
CA VAL A 771 -28.36 30.39 -8.36
C VAL A 771 -26.90 30.17 -8.74
N GLN A 772 -26.01 30.26 -7.75
CA GLN A 772 -24.62 29.86 -7.93
C GLN A 772 -24.57 28.35 -7.78
N THR A 773 -24.46 27.63 -8.89
CA THR A 773 -24.22 26.18 -8.90
C THR A 773 -23.01 25.84 -8.03
N ILE A 774 -23.13 24.80 -7.21
CA ILE A 774 -22.04 24.36 -6.32
C ILE A 774 -20.83 23.97 -7.18
N PRO A 775 -19.64 24.58 -6.97
CA PRO A 775 -18.50 24.36 -7.87
C PRO A 775 -17.82 23.01 -7.61
N ASN A 776 -17.33 22.38 -8.69
CA ASN A 776 -16.60 21.11 -8.64
C ASN A 776 -15.40 21.15 -7.67
N GLY A 777 -15.14 20.04 -6.99
CA GLY A 777 -14.17 19.94 -5.90
C GLY A 777 -14.65 20.46 -4.55
N SER A 778 -15.88 20.98 -4.46
CA SER A 778 -16.57 21.23 -3.18
C SER A 778 -16.99 19.93 -2.51
N LEU A 779 -17.13 19.97 -1.19
CA LEU A 779 -17.81 18.96 -0.39
C LEU A 779 -19.21 19.46 -0.01
N VAL A 780 -20.23 18.64 -0.28
CA VAL A 780 -21.62 18.87 0.15
C VAL A 780 -21.96 17.93 1.30
N LEU A 781 -22.59 18.46 2.33
CA LEU A 781 -23.16 17.71 3.45
C LEU A 781 -24.67 17.69 3.25
N ILE A 782 -25.25 16.50 3.09
CA ILE A 782 -26.70 16.33 2.89
C ILE A 782 -27.29 15.35 3.90
N SER A 783 -28.56 15.59 4.24
CA SER A 783 -29.46 14.55 4.74
C SER A 783 -30.33 14.07 3.59
N TYR A 784 -30.65 12.77 3.54
CA TYR A 784 -31.54 12.25 2.50
C TYR A 784 -32.30 10.99 2.95
N SER A 785 -33.40 10.71 2.26
CA SER A 785 -34.14 9.45 2.36
C SER A 785 -34.72 9.06 1.01
N VAL A 786 -34.62 7.78 0.66
CA VAL A 786 -35.02 7.20 -0.62
C VAL A 786 -36.11 6.15 -0.38
N SER A 787 -37.28 6.34 -0.99
CA SER A 787 -38.41 5.43 -0.89
C SER A 787 -38.85 4.91 -2.26
N VAL A 788 -39.26 3.65 -2.34
CA VAL A 788 -40.04 3.17 -3.50
C VAL A 788 -41.46 3.70 -3.36
N GLU A 789 -41.95 4.38 -4.39
CA GLU A 789 -43.32 4.86 -4.53
C GLU A 789 -44.02 4.10 -5.66
N VAL A 790 -45.27 3.70 -5.46
CA VAL A 790 -46.11 3.11 -6.53
C VAL A 790 -47.33 3.98 -6.77
N GLU A 791 -47.46 4.51 -8.00
CA GLU A 791 -48.61 5.34 -8.38
C GLU A 791 -49.90 4.48 -8.35
N ALA A 792 -50.96 5.01 -7.75
CA ALA A 792 -52.23 4.30 -7.59
C ALA A 792 -53.16 4.59 -8.78
N ASP A 793 -53.87 3.57 -9.27
CA ASP A 793 -54.67 3.64 -10.50
C ASP A 793 -55.63 4.84 -10.54
N PHE A 794 -55.59 5.57 -11.66
CA PHE A 794 -56.20 6.89 -11.88
C PHE A 794 -57.74 6.99 -11.71
N TRP A 795 -58.40 5.88 -11.38
CA TRP A 795 -59.85 5.76 -11.20
C TRP A 795 -60.29 5.47 -9.75
N GLY A 796 -59.36 5.21 -8.83
CA GLY A 796 -59.65 4.89 -7.43
C GLY A 796 -59.74 6.12 -6.52
N ARG A 797 -60.95 6.67 -6.31
CA ARG A 797 -61.17 7.67 -5.23
C ARG A 797 -60.77 7.04 -3.88
N THR A 798 -59.89 7.70 -3.13
CA THR A 798 -59.22 7.24 -1.88
C THR A 798 -57.99 6.33 -2.01
N GLY A 799 -57.36 6.24 -3.19
CA GLY A 799 -56.05 5.59 -3.34
C GLY A 799 -54.95 6.19 -2.45
N LYS A 800 -54.61 5.52 -1.34
CA LYS A 800 -53.37 5.78 -0.60
C LYS A 800 -52.20 5.31 -1.44
N CYS A 801 -51.28 6.20 -1.79
CA CYS A 801 -50.02 5.78 -2.41
C CYS A 801 -49.22 4.90 -1.43
N LEU A 802 -48.68 3.80 -1.95
CA LEU A 802 -47.85 2.87 -1.20
C LEU A 802 -46.39 3.30 -1.33
N ARG A 803 -45.84 3.86 -0.25
CA ARG A 803 -44.41 4.16 -0.10
C ARG A 803 -43.74 3.19 0.86
N GLU A 804 -42.50 2.82 0.57
CA GLU A 804 -41.63 2.02 1.44
C GLU A 804 -40.22 2.61 1.43
N LEU A 805 -39.70 2.93 2.62
CA LEU A 805 -38.35 3.47 2.80
C LEU A 805 -37.30 2.37 2.55
N ILE A 806 -36.33 2.65 1.69
CA ILE A 806 -35.25 1.71 1.35
C ILE A 806 -33.94 2.13 2.02
N GLU A 807 -33.54 3.39 1.84
CA GLU A 807 -32.26 3.94 2.31
C GLU A 807 -32.47 5.32 2.92
N SER A 808 -31.78 5.67 4.01
CA SER A 808 -31.77 7.05 4.53
C SER A 808 -30.50 7.34 5.33
N ASN A 809 -30.12 8.61 5.39
CA ASN A 809 -28.97 9.08 6.17
C ASN A 809 -29.22 10.49 6.72
N GLU A 810 -28.89 10.70 8.00
CA GLU A 810 -29.02 12.00 8.66
C GLU A 810 -27.92 12.98 8.21
N GLU A 811 -26.67 12.51 8.05
CA GLU A 811 -25.51 13.34 7.68
C GLU A 811 -24.51 12.56 6.82
N ILE A 812 -24.42 12.87 5.52
CA ILE A 812 -23.42 12.28 4.62
C ILE A 812 -22.71 13.35 3.76
N GLU A 813 -21.39 13.21 3.62
CA GLU A 813 -20.56 14.09 2.79
C GLU A 813 -20.25 13.49 1.41
N PHE A 814 -20.39 14.28 0.35
CA PHE A 814 -20.02 13.90 -1.02
C PHE A 814 -19.14 14.98 -1.68
N GLU A 815 -18.23 14.56 -2.59
CA GLU A 815 -17.43 15.47 -3.42
C GLU A 815 -18.12 15.69 -4.78
N VAL A 816 -18.29 16.96 -5.15
CA VAL A 816 -18.98 17.39 -6.37
C VAL A 816 -18.02 17.40 -7.57
N GLY A 817 -18.48 16.95 -8.73
CA GLY A 817 -17.76 16.96 -10.00
C GLY A 817 -16.82 15.76 -10.22
N VAL A 818 -16.93 14.72 -9.38
CA VAL A 818 -16.13 13.49 -9.48
C VAL A 818 -16.98 12.21 -9.56
N GLY A 819 -18.32 12.34 -9.58
CA GLY A 819 -19.25 11.22 -9.60
C GLY A 819 -19.23 10.41 -8.30
N SER A 820 -19.16 11.09 -7.14
CA SER A 820 -19.10 10.41 -5.84
C SER A 820 -20.47 9.99 -5.27
N MET A 821 -21.54 10.47 -5.91
CA MET A 821 -22.95 10.25 -5.55
C MET A 821 -23.76 9.81 -6.77
N ASN A 822 -25.04 9.47 -6.60
CA ASN A 822 -25.93 9.14 -7.72
C ASN A 822 -26.05 10.34 -8.69
N PRO A 823 -26.00 10.16 -10.03
CA PRO A 823 -26.05 11.28 -10.97
C PRO A 823 -27.29 12.18 -10.87
N HIS A 824 -28.47 11.61 -10.58
CA HIS A 824 -29.70 12.38 -10.38
C HIS A 824 -29.63 13.22 -9.10
N LEU A 825 -29.06 12.64 -8.03
CA LEU A 825 -28.80 13.32 -6.76
C LEU A 825 -27.79 14.46 -6.93
N GLU A 826 -26.71 14.26 -7.69
CA GLU A 826 -25.70 15.30 -7.97
C GLU A 826 -26.29 16.47 -8.75
N SER A 827 -27.12 16.19 -9.77
CA SER A 827 -27.82 17.21 -10.57
C SER A 827 -28.76 18.08 -9.72
N VAL A 828 -29.49 17.50 -8.77
CA VAL A 828 -30.38 18.25 -7.87
C VAL A 828 -29.57 19.01 -6.81
N VAL A 829 -28.64 18.35 -6.11
CA VAL A 829 -27.88 18.95 -5.00
C VAL A 829 -27.01 20.12 -5.47
N THR A 830 -26.43 20.07 -6.67
CA THR A 830 -25.63 21.18 -7.21
C THR A 830 -26.43 22.45 -7.50
N GLN A 831 -27.76 22.37 -7.61
CA GLN A 831 -28.68 23.49 -7.78
C GLN A 831 -29.28 24.00 -6.45
N MET A 832 -29.08 23.27 -5.34
CA MET A 832 -29.62 23.64 -4.02
C MET A 832 -28.75 24.67 -3.30
N SER A 833 -29.39 25.47 -2.44
CA SER A 833 -28.76 26.33 -1.44
C SER A 833 -28.81 25.70 -0.05
N VAL A 834 -27.87 26.04 0.83
CA VAL A 834 -27.84 25.51 2.22
C VAL A 834 -29.15 25.85 2.95
N GLY A 835 -29.75 24.84 3.58
CA GLY A 835 -31.06 24.91 4.24
C GLY A 835 -32.27 24.72 3.31
N GLN A 836 -32.06 24.37 2.03
CA GLN A 836 -33.14 23.97 1.13
C GLN A 836 -33.44 22.47 1.21
N TYR A 837 -34.70 22.15 0.97
CA TYR A 837 -35.23 20.80 0.80
C TYR A 837 -35.66 20.60 -0.66
N ALA A 838 -35.44 19.41 -1.20
CA ALA A 838 -35.88 18.98 -2.53
C ALA A 838 -36.51 17.59 -2.46
N CYS A 839 -37.51 17.34 -3.32
CA CYS A 839 -38.13 16.05 -3.51
C CYS A 839 -38.28 15.79 -5.02
N PHE A 840 -37.85 14.61 -5.48
CA PHE A 840 -37.90 14.21 -6.89
C PHE A 840 -38.02 12.69 -7.02
N ILE A 841 -38.52 12.22 -8.16
CA ILE A 841 -38.70 10.79 -8.45
C ILE A 841 -37.83 10.43 -9.67
N THR A 842 -37.14 9.29 -9.63
CA THR A 842 -36.38 8.73 -10.77
C THR A 842 -36.97 7.41 -11.24
N ASN A 843 -36.51 6.95 -12.42
CA ASN A 843 -36.61 5.55 -12.83
C ASN A 843 -36.03 4.62 -11.75
N MET A 844 -36.47 3.36 -11.77
CA MET A 844 -35.97 2.32 -10.87
C MET A 844 -34.58 1.80 -11.33
N PRO A 845 -33.55 1.77 -10.47
CA PRO A 845 -32.35 0.96 -10.72
C PRO A 845 -32.67 -0.54 -10.63
N ALA A 846 -31.69 -1.40 -10.91
CA ALA A 846 -31.91 -2.84 -10.95
C ALA A 846 -32.49 -3.41 -9.62
N GLU A 847 -33.46 -4.31 -9.74
CA GLU A 847 -34.22 -4.95 -8.63
C GLU A 847 -33.30 -5.37 -7.46
N GLY A 848 -32.15 -5.97 -7.78
CA GLY A 848 -31.18 -6.45 -6.79
C GLY A 848 -30.53 -5.36 -5.94
N LEU A 849 -30.32 -4.14 -6.46
CA LEU A 849 -29.74 -3.04 -5.68
C LEU A 849 -30.74 -2.56 -4.61
N VAL A 850 -32.02 -2.47 -4.97
CA VAL A 850 -33.10 -2.08 -4.06
C VAL A 850 -33.33 -3.15 -2.99
N LEU A 851 -33.40 -4.43 -3.40
CA LEU A 851 -33.56 -5.55 -2.48
C LEU A 851 -32.33 -5.79 -1.57
N ALA A 852 -31.16 -5.26 -1.91
CA ALA A 852 -29.97 -5.34 -1.06
C ALA A 852 -30.09 -4.46 0.20
N ASP A 853 -30.85 -3.35 0.20
CA ASP A 853 -31.04 -2.49 1.38
C ASP A 853 -32.48 -2.44 1.92
N ALA A 854 -33.49 -2.85 1.15
CA ALA A 854 -34.91 -2.97 1.54
C ALA A 854 -35.15 -3.54 2.95
N SER A 855 -36.10 -2.98 3.71
CA SER A 855 -36.45 -3.48 5.05
C SER A 855 -37.28 -4.76 5.02
N ASP A 856 -38.24 -4.86 4.10
CA ASP A 856 -39.04 -6.07 3.86
C ASP A 856 -38.90 -6.42 2.37
N THR A 857 -38.03 -7.40 2.07
CA THR A 857 -37.78 -7.80 0.68
C THR A 857 -38.99 -8.43 0.00
N ALA A 858 -39.95 -9.01 0.75
CA ALA A 858 -41.15 -9.60 0.16
C ALA A 858 -42.14 -8.51 -0.26
N ARG A 859 -42.37 -7.53 0.63
CA ARG A 859 -43.19 -6.35 0.35
C ARG A 859 -42.57 -5.47 -0.74
N THR A 860 -41.28 -5.13 -0.64
CA THR A 860 -40.57 -4.35 -1.65
C THR A 860 -40.68 -5.02 -3.02
N ARG A 861 -40.42 -6.33 -3.13
CA ARG A 861 -40.54 -7.05 -4.42
C ARG A 861 -41.96 -7.08 -4.97
N SER A 862 -42.98 -7.12 -4.10
CA SER A 862 -44.39 -6.96 -4.50
C SER A 862 -44.78 -5.52 -4.90
N LEU A 863 -44.01 -4.50 -4.54
CA LEU A 863 -44.14 -3.14 -5.07
C LEU A 863 -43.46 -3.03 -6.43
N LEU A 864 -42.23 -3.57 -6.56
CA LEU A 864 -41.45 -3.58 -7.80
C LEU A 864 -42.12 -4.37 -8.94
N SER A 865 -43.01 -5.31 -8.63
CA SER A 865 -43.79 -6.06 -9.64
C SER A 865 -45.00 -5.30 -10.22
N LYS A 866 -45.14 -4.00 -9.94
CA LYS A 866 -46.27 -3.15 -10.40
C LYS A 866 -45.77 -2.12 -11.40
N LEU A 867 -46.51 -1.91 -12.49
CA LEU A 867 -46.08 -1.15 -13.68
C LEU A 867 -45.80 0.36 -13.47
N ALA A 868 -46.02 0.92 -12.28
CA ALA A 868 -45.85 2.34 -11.97
C ALA A 868 -45.01 2.57 -10.69
N ALA A 869 -43.95 1.77 -10.51
CA ALA A 869 -42.98 1.94 -9.44
C ALA A 869 -41.89 2.96 -9.84
N GLY A 870 -41.61 3.91 -8.95
CA GLY A 870 -40.54 4.90 -9.08
C GLY A 870 -39.82 5.14 -7.75
N LEU A 871 -38.67 5.82 -7.80
CA LEU A 871 -37.79 6.00 -6.64
C LEU A 871 -37.84 7.46 -6.16
N GLU A 872 -38.58 7.72 -5.08
CA GLU A 872 -38.74 9.03 -4.45
C GLU A 872 -37.51 9.37 -3.58
N TYR A 873 -36.72 10.34 -4.01
CA TYR A 873 -35.65 10.96 -3.24
C TYR A 873 -36.17 12.20 -2.53
N ASN A 874 -35.95 12.25 -1.22
CA ASN A 874 -36.15 13.44 -0.39
C ASN A 874 -34.77 13.87 0.15
N VAL A 875 -34.38 15.13 -0.04
CA VAL A 875 -33.00 15.59 0.17
C VAL A 875 -32.99 16.97 0.84
N HIS A 876 -32.10 17.18 1.81
CA HIS A 876 -31.91 18.44 2.50
C HIS A 876 -30.41 18.82 2.54
N LEU A 877 -30.05 19.98 2.00
CA LEU A 877 -28.67 20.43 1.91
C LEU A 877 -28.25 21.12 3.22
N LEU A 878 -27.57 20.38 4.09
CA LEU A 878 -27.13 20.84 5.41
C LEU A 878 -25.94 21.79 5.36
N GLY A 879 -25.05 21.64 4.38
CA GLY A 879 -23.87 22.50 4.26
C GLY A 879 -23.07 22.32 2.97
N VAL A 880 -22.29 23.33 2.62
CA VAL A 880 -21.34 23.30 1.50
C VAL A 880 -20.00 23.84 1.98
N LYS A 881 -18.94 23.09 1.68
CA LYS A 881 -17.55 23.51 1.87
C LYS A 881 -16.89 23.62 0.51
N GLY A 882 -16.52 24.84 0.11
CA GLY A 882 -15.91 25.13 -1.18
C GLY A 882 -14.59 24.37 -1.43
N PRO A 883 -14.09 24.40 -2.68
CA PRO A 883 -12.92 23.63 -3.09
C PRO A 883 -11.68 23.97 -2.25
N THR A 884 -10.88 22.95 -1.95
CA THR A 884 -9.68 23.08 -1.12
C THR A 884 -8.51 23.68 -1.88
N GLU A 885 -8.53 25.01 -2.03
CA GLU A 885 -7.41 25.79 -2.58
C GLU A 885 -6.09 25.43 -1.87
N LYS A 886 -5.12 24.90 -2.62
CA LYS A 886 -3.73 24.87 -2.16
C LYS A 886 -3.24 26.32 -2.05
N ARG A 887 -2.81 26.76 -0.87
CA ARG A 887 -2.10 28.02 -0.69
C ARG A 887 -0.70 27.91 -1.32
N VAL A 888 -0.62 28.04 -2.64
CA VAL A 888 0.64 28.17 -3.38
C VAL A 888 1.21 29.55 -3.10
N GLU A 889 2.44 29.61 -2.58
CA GLU A 889 3.11 30.89 -2.31
C GLU A 889 3.66 31.48 -3.61
N SER A 890 2.86 32.33 -4.25
CA SER A 890 3.25 33.00 -5.50
C SER A 890 4.25 34.13 -5.26
N VAL A 891 5.32 34.17 -6.06
CA VAL A 891 6.40 35.16 -5.93
C VAL A 891 5.96 36.50 -6.51
N PHE A 892 5.25 37.29 -5.70
CA PHE A 892 4.70 38.60 -6.10
C PHE A 892 5.78 39.65 -6.45
N PHE A 893 6.97 39.58 -5.83
CA PHE A 893 8.05 40.54 -6.04
C PHE A 893 9.28 39.87 -6.68
N LYS A 894 9.88 40.54 -7.67
CA LYS A 894 11.16 40.15 -8.28
C LYS A 894 12.17 41.31 -8.13
N PRO A 895 13.27 41.15 -7.38
CA PRO A 895 13.58 40.03 -6.49
C PRO A 895 12.60 39.95 -5.29
N PRO A 896 12.55 38.82 -4.56
CA PRO A 896 11.65 38.64 -3.42
C PRO A 896 11.79 39.73 -2.35
N LEU A 897 10.70 40.07 -1.67
CA LEU A 897 10.63 41.21 -0.75
C LEU A 897 11.63 41.11 0.42
N SER A 898 11.83 39.90 0.96
CA SER A 898 12.84 39.62 1.97
C SER A 898 14.26 39.91 1.49
N LYS A 899 14.58 39.58 0.23
CA LYS A 899 15.87 39.92 -0.38
C LYS A 899 16.02 41.43 -0.58
N GLN A 900 14.98 42.13 -1.03
CA GLN A 900 15.02 43.60 -1.17
C GLN A 900 15.32 44.31 0.16
N ARG A 901 14.76 43.83 1.29
CA ARG A 901 15.07 44.39 2.62
C ARG A 901 16.55 44.23 2.98
N VAL A 902 17.10 43.05 2.74
CA VAL A 902 18.52 42.76 2.99
C VAL A 902 19.41 43.61 2.07
N GLU A 903 19.11 43.69 0.77
CA GLU A 903 19.83 44.56 -0.19
C GLU A 903 19.81 46.03 0.25
N TYR A 904 18.68 46.54 0.75
CA TYR A 904 18.54 47.89 1.29
C TYR A 904 19.39 48.12 2.55
N ALA A 905 19.34 47.20 3.53
CA ALA A 905 20.14 47.29 4.75
C ALA A 905 21.65 47.21 4.45
N VAL A 906 22.06 46.27 3.60
CA VAL A 906 23.44 46.11 3.13
C VAL A 906 23.96 47.37 2.43
N LYS A 907 23.11 48.09 1.69
CA LYS A 907 23.47 49.38 1.06
C LYS A 907 23.79 50.44 2.13
N LEU A 908 22.89 50.68 3.07
CA LEU A 908 23.09 51.68 4.15
C LEU A 908 24.30 51.35 5.04
N ILE A 909 24.57 50.06 5.28
CA ILE A 909 25.75 49.59 6.01
C ILE A 909 27.04 49.96 5.27
N LYS A 910 27.09 49.81 3.93
CA LYS A 910 28.25 50.16 3.11
C LYS A 910 28.48 51.66 2.99
N GLU A 911 27.40 52.45 2.90
CA GLU A 911 27.46 53.92 2.91
C GLU A 911 28.00 54.46 4.26
N SER A 912 27.86 53.68 5.33
CA SER A 912 28.32 54.00 6.69
C SER A 912 29.77 53.55 6.94
N SER A 913 30.70 53.90 6.05
CA SER A 913 32.09 53.38 6.01
C SER A 913 32.94 53.59 7.29
N ALA A 914 32.53 54.50 8.18
CA ALA A 914 33.14 54.70 9.50
C ALA A 914 32.68 53.69 10.58
N ALA A 915 31.78 52.76 10.24
CA ALA A 915 31.29 51.73 11.15
C ALA A 915 32.22 50.51 11.22
N SER A 916 32.44 50.03 12.43
CA SER A 916 33.28 48.88 12.79
C SER A 916 32.50 47.73 13.44
N THR A 917 31.32 48.01 14.01
CA THR A 917 30.48 47.07 14.75
C THR A 917 29.04 47.07 14.23
N LEU A 918 28.48 45.88 14.03
CA LEU A 918 27.08 45.65 13.68
C LEU A 918 26.43 44.69 14.67
N VAL A 919 25.19 44.99 15.08
CA VAL A 919 24.30 44.04 15.77
C VAL A 919 23.01 43.88 14.96
N ASP A 920 22.63 42.63 14.67
CA ASP A 920 21.38 42.27 14.00
C ASP A 920 20.42 41.64 15.01
N PHE A 921 19.39 42.40 15.39
CA PHE A 921 18.35 42.01 16.34
C PHE A 921 17.24 41.25 15.62
N GLY A 922 17.02 39.97 15.99
CA GLY A 922 16.16 39.05 15.24
C GLY A 922 16.82 38.52 13.98
N CYS A 923 18.11 38.15 14.06
CA CYS A 923 18.90 37.75 12.89
C CYS A 923 18.41 36.46 12.20
N GLY A 924 17.54 35.68 12.86
CA GLY A 924 16.93 34.48 12.32
C GLY A 924 17.94 33.44 11.82
N SER A 925 17.85 33.10 10.54
CA SER A 925 18.80 32.17 9.88
C SER A 925 20.04 32.87 9.30
N GLY A 926 20.23 34.16 9.56
CA GLY A 926 21.43 34.91 9.23
C GLY A 926 21.49 35.46 7.80
N SER A 927 20.37 35.64 7.09
CA SER A 927 20.37 36.08 5.68
C SER A 927 21.01 37.44 5.44
N LEU A 928 20.93 38.38 6.41
CA LEU A 928 21.68 39.62 6.38
C LEU A 928 23.20 39.37 6.56
N LEU A 929 23.57 38.53 7.53
CA LEU A 929 24.96 38.16 7.80
C LEU A 929 25.60 37.48 6.58
N GLU A 930 24.88 36.59 5.90
CA GLU A 930 25.29 35.97 4.64
C GLU A 930 25.63 37.02 3.58
N SER A 931 24.70 37.96 3.36
CA SER A 931 24.81 39.01 2.35
C SER A 931 25.90 40.06 2.67
N LEU A 932 26.31 40.16 3.93
CA LEU A 932 27.43 40.99 4.39
C LEU A 932 28.78 40.27 4.32
N LEU A 933 28.79 38.94 4.35
CA LEU A 933 30.01 38.13 4.15
C LEU A 933 30.37 38.01 2.66
N GLU A 934 29.39 38.10 1.76
CA GLU A 934 29.61 38.02 0.31
C GLU A 934 30.16 39.30 -0.33
N VAL A 935 30.21 40.44 0.38
CA VAL A 935 30.66 41.72 -0.20
C VAL A 935 31.57 42.49 0.76
N PRO A 936 32.67 43.11 0.30
CA PRO A 936 33.56 43.88 1.17
C PRO A 936 32.84 44.96 1.98
N THR A 937 33.19 45.05 3.28
CA THR A 937 32.69 46.04 4.24
C THR A 937 33.83 46.53 5.16
N SER A 938 33.59 47.65 5.85
CA SER A 938 34.47 48.22 6.89
C SER A 938 34.34 47.51 8.25
N LEU A 939 33.34 46.62 8.39
CA LEU A 939 33.00 45.97 9.65
C LEU A 939 34.14 45.06 10.13
N GLN A 940 34.37 45.10 11.44
CA GLN A 940 35.35 44.27 12.15
C GLN A 940 34.66 43.30 13.11
N THR A 941 33.50 43.67 13.67
CA THR A 941 32.66 42.79 14.50
C THR A 941 31.24 42.76 13.96
N ILE A 942 30.68 41.56 13.78
CA ILE A 942 29.25 41.34 13.51
C ILE A 942 28.66 40.51 14.64
N VAL A 943 27.44 40.84 15.06
CA VAL A 943 26.69 40.08 16.06
C VAL A 943 25.29 39.80 15.55
N GLY A 944 24.84 38.56 15.66
CA GLY A 944 23.42 38.21 15.58
C GLY A 944 22.84 37.95 16.98
N VAL A 945 21.61 38.41 17.22
CA VAL A 945 20.83 38.12 18.43
C VAL A 945 19.49 37.56 18.01
N ASP A 946 19.07 36.44 18.57
CA ASP A 946 17.75 35.85 18.37
C ASP A 946 17.33 35.03 19.60
N ILE A 947 16.04 34.66 19.70
CA ILE A 947 15.53 33.76 20.75
C ILE A 947 15.29 32.34 20.23
N SER A 948 15.40 32.13 18.91
CA SER A 948 15.19 30.86 18.25
C SER A 948 16.50 30.09 18.08
N GLU A 949 16.81 29.17 19.00
CA GLU A 949 17.97 28.26 18.88
C GLU A 949 18.00 27.55 17.50
N LYS A 950 16.83 27.19 16.94
CA LYS A 950 16.69 26.57 15.61
C LYS A 950 17.02 27.50 14.44
N ALA A 951 16.97 28.81 14.66
CA ALA A 951 17.37 29.81 13.68
C ALA A 951 18.88 30.09 13.81
N LEU A 952 19.37 30.33 15.04
CA LEU A 952 20.79 30.51 15.36
C LEU A 952 21.66 29.32 14.91
N ALA A 953 21.19 28.08 15.09
CA ALA A 953 21.89 26.88 14.63
C ALA A 953 21.97 26.75 13.09
N ARG A 954 21.09 27.43 12.34
CA ARG A 954 21.18 27.56 10.87
C ARG A 954 22.12 28.71 10.49
N ALA A 955 22.03 29.83 11.18
CA ALA A 955 22.93 30.97 10.99
C ALA A 955 24.40 30.57 11.21
N ALA A 956 24.72 29.85 12.30
CA ALA A 956 26.05 29.33 12.59
C ALA A 956 26.62 28.50 11.43
N LYS A 957 25.89 27.46 10.99
CA LYS A 957 26.29 26.58 9.88
C LYS A 957 26.48 27.33 8.55
N MET A 958 25.67 28.36 8.30
CA MET A 958 25.83 29.21 7.13
C MET A 958 27.10 30.06 7.23
N VAL A 959 27.33 30.73 8.38
CA VAL A 959 28.50 31.59 8.60
C VAL A 959 29.79 30.78 8.53
N ASP A 960 29.86 29.60 9.14
CA ASP A 960 30.98 28.66 9.01
C ASP A 960 31.28 28.31 7.54
N SER A 961 30.25 28.03 6.74
CA SER A 961 30.38 27.70 5.31
C SER A 961 30.88 28.86 4.44
N LYS A 962 30.65 30.11 4.85
CA LYS A 962 31.07 31.33 4.15
C LYS A 962 32.46 31.81 4.61
N LEU A 963 32.76 31.78 5.90
CA LEU A 963 34.04 32.23 6.46
C LEU A 963 35.24 31.47 5.88
N ASN A 964 35.07 30.16 5.65
CA ASN A 964 36.08 29.29 5.03
C ASN A 964 36.43 29.66 3.56
N LYS A 965 35.77 30.68 2.97
CA LYS A 965 36.01 31.17 1.59
C LYS A 965 36.69 32.54 1.53
N GLY A 966 36.98 33.15 2.68
CA GLY A 966 38.11 34.08 2.88
C GLY A 966 38.18 35.39 2.08
N ALA A 967 37.31 36.38 2.38
CA ALA A 967 37.41 37.72 1.78
C ALA A 967 36.99 38.91 2.69
N CYS A 968 37.15 38.83 4.02
CA CYS A 968 36.63 39.85 4.95
C CYS A 968 37.67 40.52 5.85
N ASN A 969 37.41 41.79 6.20
CA ASN A 969 38.12 42.57 7.25
C ASN A 969 37.68 42.20 8.68
N LEU A 970 36.74 41.25 8.80
CA LEU A 970 36.17 40.80 10.06
C LEU A 970 37.22 40.15 10.96
N LYS A 971 37.12 40.49 12.25
CA LYS A 971 37.92 39.96 13.36
C LYS A 971 37.08 39.06 14.27
N THR A 972 35.78 39.32 14.36
CA THR A 972 34.87 38.62 15.28
C THR A 972 33.47 38.50 14.68
N ILE A 973 32.86 37.33 14.81
CA ILE A 973 31.41 37.16 14.62
C ILE A 973 30.86 36.40 15.83
N ARG A 974 29.73 36.83 16.39
CA ARG A 974 29.07 36.18 17.53
C ARG A 974 27.58 35.98 17.26
N LEU A 975 27.04 34.87 17.74
CA LEU A 975 25.61 34.58 17.73
C LEU A 975 25.14 34.37 19.17
N TYR A 976 24.20 35.19 19.61
CA TYR A 976 23.62 35.15 20.95
C TYR A 976 22.18 34.62 20.93
N ASP A 977 21.90 33.74 21.88
CA ASP A 977 20.57 33.40 22.37
C ASP A 977 20.17 34.43 23.44
N GLY A 978 19.09 35.17 23.21
CA GLY A 978 18.63 36.22 24.11
C GLY A 978 17.47 37.06 23.58
N SER A 979 16.66 37.60 24.49
CA SER A 979 15.55 38.48 24.14
C SER A 979 16.04 39.90 23.80
N ILE A 980 15.62 40.42 22.65
CA ILE A 980 15.98 41.79 22.22
C ILE A 980 15.29 42.89 23.07
N LEU A 981 14.37 42.51 23.96
CA LEU A 981 13.77 43.37 24.98
C LEU A 981 14.70 43.60 26.19
N GLU A 982 15.64 42.70 26.43
CA GLU A 982 16.61 42.78 27.52
C GLU A 982 17.90 43.48 27.06
N PHE A 983 18.60 44.15 27.99
CA PHE A 983 19.84 44.85 27.68
C PHE A 983 21.08 44.00 28.04
N ASP A 984 21.97 43.82 27.06
CA ASP A 984 23.27 43.20 27.27
C ASP A 984 24.43 44.21 27.18
N SER A 985 25.19 44.34 28.26
CA SER A 985 26.31 45.28 28.38
C SER A 985 27.47 45.01 27.40
N ARG A 986 27.59 43.80 26.84
CA ARG A 986 28.58 43.48 25.80
C ARG A 986 28.26 44.14 24.45
N LEU A 987 27.02 44.62 24.29
CA LEU A 987 26.51 45.24 23.07
C LEU A 987 26.23 46.75 23.28
N HIS A 988 26.90 47.39 24.23
CA HIS A 988 26.77 48.83 24.46
C HIS A 988 27.63 49.67 23.50
N GLY A 989 27.04 50.69 22.88
CA GLY A 989 27.77 51.72 22.12
C GLY A 989 28.07 51.39 20.65
N ILE A 990 27.29 50.50 20.05
CA ILE A 990 27.45 49.95 18.69
C ILE A 990 27.48 51.07 17.63
N ASP A 991 28.13 50.82 16.49
CA ASP A 991 28.02 51.69 15.31
C ASP A 991 26.66 51.52 14.62
N ILE A 992 26.34 50.31 14.13
CA ILE A 992 25.10 50.02 13.41
C ILE A 992 24.27 48.94 14.13
N ALA A 993 22.96 49.14 14.19
CA ALA A 993 22.00 48.12 14.55
C ALA A 993 20.97 47.89 13.43
N THR A 994 20.57 46.64 13.20
CA THR A 994 19.49 46.24 12.29
C THR A 994 18.40 45.47 13.05
N CYS A 995 17.15 45.60 12.60
CA CYS A 995 15.97 44.91 13.14
C CYS A 995 14.94 44.80 12.00
N LEU A 996 14.98 43.69 11.25
CA LEU A 996 14.39 43.62 9.89
C LEU A 996 13.18 42.68 9.77
N GLU A 997 11.98 43.20 10.04
CA GLU A 997 10.71 42.43 10.18
C GLU A 997 10.78 41.47 11.37
N VAL A 998 10.59 42.06 12.57
CA VAL A 998 10.82 41.45 13.89
C VAL A 998 9.90 42.06 14.95
N ILE A 999 9.70 43.40 14.93
CA ILE A 999 8.88 44.11 15.94
C ILE A 999 7.40 43.73 15.88
N GLU A 1000 6.91 43.27 14.73
CA GLU A 1000 5.55 42.77 14.51
C GLU A 1000 5.28 41.39 15.12
N HIS A 1001 6.32 40.65 15.54
CA HIS A 1001 6.21 39.32 16.15
C HIS A 1001 6.07 39.37 17.70
N MET A 1002 6.29 40.53 18.31
CA MET A 1002 6.06 40.81 19.74
C MET A 1002 4.80 41.68 19.93
N GLU A 1003 4.30 41.82 21.14
CA GLU A 1003 3.14 42.70 21.41
C GLU A 1003 3.48 44.17 21.17
N GLU A 1004 2.47 45.02 20.92
CA GLU A 1004 2.71 46.43 20.52
C GLU A 1004 3.47 47.23 21.59
N ASP A 1005 3.17 47.00 22.88
CA ASP A 1005 3.91 47.59 24.01
C ASP A 1005 5.36 47.07 24.11
N GLU A 1006 5.62 45.83 23.72
CA GLU A 1006 6.97 45.26 23.66
C GLU A 1006 7.79 45.94 22.55
N ALA A 1007 7.19 46.26 21.41
CA ALA A 1007 7.84 47.03 20.34
C ALA A 1007 8.16 48.48 20.78
N PHE A 1008 7.32 49.12 21.61
CA PHE A 1008 7.67 50.40 22.26
C PHE A 1008 8.84 50.23 23.25
N GLN A 1009 8.83 49.18 24.08
CA GLN A 1009 9.88 48.91 25.06
C GLN A 1009 11.23 48.54 24.39
N PHE A 1010 11.21 47.78 23.29
CA PHE A 1010 12.37 47.52 22.43
C PHE A 1010 12.99 48.82 21.94
N GLY A 1011 12.21 49.68 21.28
CA GLY A 1011 12.70 50.95 20.73
C GLY A 1011 13.33 51.85 21.80
N LYS A 1012 12.68 51.96 22.96
CA LYS A 1012 13.20 52.68 24.13
C LYS A 1012 14.52 52.09 24.63
N THR A 1013 14.61 50.77 24.73
CA THR A 1013 15.79 50.04 25.21
C THR A 1013 16.98 50.20 24.26
N VAL A 1014 16.75 50.07 22.94
CA VAL A 1014 17.80 50.23 21.93
C VAL A 1014 18.34 51.67 21.89
N LEU A 1015 17.48 52.69 21.82
CA LEU A 1015 17.99 54.07 21.74
C LEU A 1015 18.56 54.59 23.07
N THR A 1016 18.11 54.07 24.22
CA THR A 1016 18.57 54.51 25.55
C THR A 1016 19.83 53.78 26.02
N LEU A 1017 19.87 52.44 25.92
CA LEU A 1017 20.88 51.59 26.56
C LEU A 1017 21.90 51.01 25.57
N PHE A 1018 21.46 50.41 24.46
CA PHE A 1018 22.38 49.92 23.42
C PHE A 1018 23.06 51.07 22.66
N ARG A 1019 22.34 52.18 22.43
CA ARG A 1019 22.83 53.44 21.84
C ARG A 1019 23.63 53.23 20.54
N PRO A 1020 23.02 52.69 19.47
CA PRO A 1020 23.65 52.63 18.15
C PRO A 1020 23.94 54.04 17.59
N LYS A 1021 24.89 54.20 16.67
CA LYS A 1021 25.03 55.47 15.89
C LYS A 1021 23.96 55.52 14.78
N LEU A 1022 23.69 54.38 14.15
CA LEU A 1022 22.69 54.14 13.12
C LEU A 1022 21.81 52.94 13.51
N LEU A 1023 20.48 53.07 13.49
CA LEU A 1023 19.55 51.95 13.64
C LEU A 1023 18.63 51.88 12.42
N ILE A 1024 18.50 50.68 11.83
CA ILE A 1024 17.59 50.40 10.70
C ILE A 1024 16.50 49.44 11.20
N VAL A 1025 15.25 49.90 11.24
CA VAL A 1025 14.08 49.08 11.61
C VAL A 1025 13.19 48.90 10.38
N SER A 1026 12.73 47.68 10.09
CA SER A 1026 11.69 47.44 9.08
C SER A 1026 10.49 46.66 9.60
N THR A 1027 9.31 46.94 9.04
CA THR A 1027 8.02 46.30 9.37
C THR A 1027 7.10 46.30 8.12
N PRO A 1028 6.15 45.36 7.99
CA PRO A 1028 5.11 45.39 6.96
C PRO A 1028 4.35 46.71 6.89
N ASN A 1029 3.98 47.10 5.68
CA ASN A 1029 2.94 48.10 5.45
C ASN A 1029 1.56 47.42 5.38
N TYR A 1030 0.75 47.55 6.43
CA TYR A 1030 -0.61 47.01 6.48
C TYR A 1030 -1.50 47.52 5.34
N GLU A 1031 -1.27 48.74 4.84
CA GLU A 1031 -2.04 49.32 3.73
C GLU A 1031 -1.80 48.55 2.42
N TYR A 1032 -0.58 48.04 2.23
CA TYR A 1032 -0.18 47.29 1.03
C TYR A 1032 -0.81 45.89 0.97
N ASN A 1033 -1.23 45.31 2.11
CA ASN A 1033 -1.87 44.00 2.14
C ASN A 1033 -3.13 43.92 1.26
N LYS A 1034 -3.80 45.06 1.05
CA LYS A 1034 -4.96 45.19 0.15
C LYS A 1034 -4.61 44.86 -1.31
N ILE A 1035 -3.34 44.95 -1.72
CA ILE A 1035 -2.86 44.50 -3.03
C ILE A 1035 -2.56 43.01 -3.00
N LEU A 1036 -1.78 42.54 -2.02
CA LEU A 1036 -1.36 41.13 -1.93
C LEU A 1036 -2.56 40.17 -1.85
N HIS A 1037 -3.57 40.51 -1.05
CA HIS A 1037 -4.82 39.74 -0.97
C HIS A 1037 -5.69 39.90 -2.23
N LYS A 1038 -5.61 41.01 -2.97
CA LYS A 1038 -6.30 41.16 -4.27
C LYS A 1038 -5.69 40.27 -5.35
N SER A 1039 -4.37 40.13 -5.41
CA SER A 1039 -3.73 39.16 -6.32
C SER A 1039 -4.17 37.73 -6.05
N SER A 1040 -4.35 37.35 -4.77
CA SER A 1040 -4.89 36.03 -4.40
C SER A 1040 -6.37 35.83 -4.79
N LEU A 1041 -7.14 36.91 -4.96
CA LEU A 1041 -8.57 36.83 -5.27
C LEU A 1041 -8.91 36.65 -6.76
N TYR A 1042 -7.92 36.65 -7.68
CA TYR A 1042 -8.20 36.42 -9.11
C TYR A 1042 -8.74 35.01 -9.41
N HIS A 1043 -8.57 34.04 -8.51
CA HIS A 1043 -9.20 32.71 -8.60
C HIS A 1043 -10.50 32.58 -7.79
N SER A 1044 -10.90 33.58 -7.00
CA SER A 1044 -12.00 33.48 -6.04
C SER A 1044 -13.08 34.55 -6.26
N LYS A 1045 -14.10 34.21 -7.07
CA LYS A 1045 -15.33 35.02 -7.28
C LYS A 1045 -16.37 34.84 -6.16
N ASP A 1046 -15.99 35.03 -4.90
CA ASP A 1046 -16.95 35.12 -3.80
C ASP A 1046 -16.80 36.43 -3.01
N LYS A 1047 -17.93 37.11 -2.80
CA LYS A 1047 -18.04 38.41 -2.13
C LYS A 1047 -18.63 38.31 -0.72
N SER A 1048 -18.96 37.11 -0.24
CA SER A 1048 -19.69 36.88 1.01
C SER A 1048 -18.84 37.05 2.27
N MET A 1049 -17.53 36.74 2.21
CA MET A 1049 -16.67 36.77 3.40
C MET A 1049 -16.27 38.20 3.80
N SER A 1050 -16.92 38.67 4.87
CA SER A 1050 -16.78 40.00 5.48
C SER A 1050 -15.34 40.51 5.71
N GLN A 1051 -15.22 41.85 5.76
CA GLN A 1051 -13.98 42.62 5.78
C GLN A 1051 -13.14 42.46 7.06
N ARG A 1052 -12.51 41.29 7.26
CA ARG A 1052 -11.37 41.13 8.18
C ARG A 1052 -10.07 41.14 7.39
N SER A 1053 -9.37 42.26 7.42
CA SER A 1053 -8.02 42.41 6.88
C SER A 1053 -7.09 41.37 7.52
N LYS A 1054 -6.61 40.40 6.74
CA LYS A 1054 -5.62 39.42 7.20
C LYS A 1054 -4.24 40.08 7.25
N PHE A 1055 -3.51 39.89 8.35
CA PHE A 1055 -2.06 40.08 8.37
C PHE A 1055 -1.38 39.12 7.38
N ARG A 1056 -0.10 39.38 7.06
CA ARG A 1056 0.66 38.56 6.08
C ARG A 1056 0.99 37.17 6.65
N SER A 1057 1.45 37.14 7.90
CA SER A 1057 1.65 35.93 8.69
C SER A 1057 0.53 35.74 9.71
N HIS A 1058 0.37 34.51 10.19
CA HIS A 1058 -0.44 34.20 11.37
C HIS A 1058 0.33 34.43 12.68
N GLU A 1059 1.63 34.72 12.61
CA GLU A 1059 2.53 34.94 13.75
C GLU A 1059 2.74 36.43 14.08
N HIS A 1060 2.23 37.35 13.26
CA HIS A 1060 2.27 38.79 13.55
C HIS A 1060 1.20 39.16 14.59
N LYS A 1061 1.57 39.93 15.61
CA LYS A 1061 0.65 40.46 16.64
C LYS A 1061 -0.04 41.73 16.15
N PHE A 1062 0.70 42.58 15.43
CA PHE A 1062 0.21 43.78 14.78
C PHE A 1062 0.88 43.97 13.42
N GLU A 1063 0.27 44.79 12.56
CA GLU A 1063 0.92 45.34 11.38
C GLU A 1063 0.52 46.82 11.26
N TRP A 1064 1.49 47.72 11.16
CA TRP A 1064 1.23 49.16 11.15
C TRP A 1064 0.97 49.73 9.76
N THR A 1065 0.12 50.76 9.73
CA THR A 1065 0.03 51.73 8.62
C THR A 1065 1.27 52.62 8.54
N ARG A 1066 1.41 53.38 7.45
CA ARG A 1066 2.41 54.46 7.30
C ARG A 1066 2.27 55.52 8.40
N ALA A 1067 1.04 55.87 8.76
CA ALA A 1067 0.77 56.83 9.83
C ALA A 1067 1.24 56.33 11.21
N GLN A 1068 0.92 55.08 11.57
CA GLN A 1068 1.30 54.49 12.87
C GLN A 1068 2.82 54.33 13.00
N PHE A 1069 3.48 53.72 12.01
CA PHE A 1069 4.93 53.49 12.05
C PHE A 1069 5.71 54.82 12.08
N ASN A 1070 5.30 55.80 11.26
CA ASN A 1070 5.93 57.11 11.27
C ASN A 1070 5.72 57.85 12.61
N HIS A 1071 4.55 57.72 13.24
CA HIS A 1071 4.29 58.28 14.57
C HIS A 1071 5.17 57.64 15.65
N TRP A 1072 5.18 56.30 15.73
CA TRP A 1072 6.02 55.52 16.66
C TRP A 1072 7.48 55.95 16.57
N ALA A 1073 8.05 55.89 15.36
CA ALA A 1073 9.46 56.20 15.13
C ALA A 1073 9.79 57.68 15.38
N SER A 1074 8.93 58.62 14.96
CA SER A 1074 9.17 60.06 15.16
C SER A 1074 9.12 60.46 16.64
N LYS A 1075 8.17 59.90 17.39
CA LYS A 1075 8.04 60.07 18.84
C LYS A 1075 9.30 59.57 19.55
N LEU A 1076 9.72 58.35 19.21
CA LEU A 1076 10.91 57.71 19.78
C LEU A 1076 12.20 58.49 19.45
N ALA A 1077 12.41 58.88 18.19
CA ALA A 1077 13.59 59.64 17.77
C ALA A 1077 13.70 61.00 18.50
N LYS A 1078 12.58 61.72 18.65
CA LYS A 1078 12.51 62.99 19.38
C LYS A 1078 12.83 62.83 20.87
N SER A 1079 12.38 61.74 21.50
CA SER A 1079 12.62 61.47 22.93
C SER A 1079 14.06 61.07 23.26
N HIS A 1080 14.85 60.59 22.29
CA HIS A 1080 16.18 60.00 22.54
C HIS A 1080 17.35 60.71 21.81
N ASN A 1081 17.14 61.91 21.25
CA ASN A 1081 18.14 62.67 20.49
C ASN A 1081 18.66 62.00 19.20
N TYR A 1082 17.74 61.39 18.43
CA TYR A 1082 18.00 60.91 17.08
C TYR A 1082 17.27 61.80 16.04
N SER A 1083 17.72 61.76 14.78
CA SER A 1083 16.85 62.01 13.62
C SER A 1083 16.34 60.68 13.09
N VAL A 1084 15.21 60.68 12.39
CA VAL A 1084 14.69 59.51 11.68
C VAL A 1084 14.36 59.88 10.24
N GLU A 1085 14.72 59.02 9.31
CA GLU A 1085 14.41 59.08 7.88
C GLU A 1085 13.54 57.87 7.50
N PHE A 1086 12.54 58.08 6.64
CA PHE A 1086 11.55 57.07 6.27
C PHE A 1086 11.71 56.62 4.82
N SER A 1087 11.61 55.31 4.59
CA SER A 1087 11.80 54.68 3.28
C SER A 1087 11.10 53.32 3.23
N GLY A 1088 11.43 52.48 2.26
CA GLY A 1088 10.90 51.13 2.16
C GLY A 1088 11.31 50.39 0.88
N VAL A 1089 10.77 49.18 0.72
CA VAL A 1089 11.00 48.29 -0.42
C VAL A 1089 9.70 47.63 -0.92
N GLY A 1090 9.72 47.01 -2.09
CA GLY A 1090 8.53 46.39 -2.71
C GLY A 1090 7.49 47.40 -3.20
N GLY A 1091 7.90 48.55 -3.72
CA GLY A 1091 6.99 49.57 -4.21
C GLY A 1091 7.68 50.92 -4.43
N SER A 1092 6.90 52.00 -4.38
CA SER A 1092 7.40 53.37 -4.48
C SER A 1092 6.66 54.27 -3.49
N GLY A 1093 7.39 55.00 -2.65
CA GLY A 1093 6.80 55.93 -1.68
C GLY A 1093 5.99 57.09 -2.30
N LYS A 1094 6.04 57.29 -3.63
CA LYS A 1094 5.29 58.33 -4.35
C LYS A 1094 3.90 57.87 -4.86
N VAL A 1095 3.60 56.57 -4.81
CA VAL A 1095 2.36 55.99 -5.38
C VAL A 1095 1.63 55.25 -4.25
N ASP A 1096 0.32 55.41 -4.13
CA ASP A 1096 -0.48 54.70 -3.12
C ASP A 1096 -0.51 53.19 -3.42
N PRO A 1097 -0.35 52.28 -2.43
CA PRO A 1097 -0.28 52.46 -0.98
C PRO A 1097 1.14 52.62 -0.40
N GLY A 1098 2.13 52.97 -1.23
CA GLY A 1098 3.52 53.19 -0.86
C GLY A 1098 4.42 51.96 -1.05
N PHE A 1099 5.36 51.76 -0.13
CA PHE A 1099 6.21 50.57 -0.08
C PHE A 1099 5.50 49.39 0.56
N ALA A 1100 5.87 48.16 0.21
CA ALA A 1100 5.32 46.94 0.81
C ALA A 1100 5.93 46.63 2.19
N SER A 1101 7.22 46.84 2.37
CA SER A 1101 7.86 46.86 3.69
C SER A 1101 8.37 48.27 3.97
N GLN A 1102 8.01 48.81 5.13
CA GLN A 1102 8.38 50.14 5.60
C GLN A 1102 9.74 50.07 6.30
N ILE A 1103 10.55 51.12 6.20
CA ILE A 1103 11.86 51.19 6.84
C ILE A 1103 12.04 52.56 7.51
N ALA A 1104 12.46 52.57 8.77
CA ALA A 1104 12.85 53.76 9.52
C ALA A 1104 14.33 53.69 9.87
N VAL A 1105 15.07 54.75 9.53
CA VAL A 1105 16.52 54.85 9.70
C VAL A 1105 16.83 55.95 10.72
N PHE A 1106 17.22 55.56 11.93
CA PHE A 1106 17.54 56.47 13.02
C PHE A 1106 19.03 56.80 13.04
N LYS A 1107 19.39 58.09 13.13
CA LYS A 1107 20.78 58.58 13.20
C LYS A 1107 20.99 59.41 14.48
N ARG A 1108 22.01 59.10 15.29
CA ARG A 1108 22.24 59.80 16.58
C ARG A 1108 22.77 61.22 16.37
N LYS A 1109 22.18 62.22 17.04
CA LYS A 1109 22.55 63.65 16.86
C LYS A 1109 23.71 64.12 17.74
N SER A 1110 23.88 63.58 18.94
CA SER A 1110 24.91 64.02 19.89
C SER A 1110 25.43 62.86 20.75
N PHE A 1111 26.64 63.04 21.30
CA PHE A 1111 27.16 62.20 22.37
C PHE A 1111 26.77 62.77 23.73
N THR A 1112 26.47 61.87 24.66
CA THR A 1112 26.29 62.12 26.09
C THR A 1112 26.85 60.91 26.82
N GLU A 1113 27.71 61.14 27.81
CA GLU A 1113 28.21 60.09 28.68
C GLU A 1113 27.14 59.68 29.70
N VAL A 1114 27.09 58.38 30.02
CA VAL A 1114 26.10 57.77 30.92
C VAL A 1114 26.80 56.69 31.73
N LYS A 1115 26.35 56.47 32.97
CA LYS A 1115 26.87 55.39 33.84
C LYS A 1115 26.75 54.03 33.15
N LYS A 1116 27.85 53.26 33.12
CA LYS A 1116 27.85 51.86 32.65
C LYS A 1116 27.03 51.00 33.62
N VAL A 1117 26.12 50.20 33.07
CA VAL A 1117 25.37 49.17 33.81
C VAL A 1117 25.90 47.80 33.37
N SER A 1118 26.23 46.93 34.32
CA SER A 1118 26.83 45.61 34.06
C SER A 1118 25.78 44.50 34.21
N MET A 1119 25.15 44.13 33.09
CA MET A 1119 24.26 42.97 32.98
C MET A 1119 24.59 42.21 31.69
N GLN A 1120 24.54 40.88 31.72
CA GLN A 1120 24.85 40.02 30.57
C GLN A 1120 23.86 38.84 30.48
N PRO A 1121 22.57 39.10 30.19
CA PRO A 1121 21.56 38.05 30.12
C PRO A 1121 21.77 37.07 28.96
N TYR A 1122 22.44 37.49 27.87
CA TYR A 1122 22.51 36.66 26.66
C TYR A 1122 23.49 35.49 26.78
N LYS A 1123 23.16 34.38 26.13
CA LYS A 1123 23.98 33.17 26.04
C LYS A 1123 24.72 33.14 24.70
N VAL A 1124 26.04 32.99 24.70
CA VAL A 1124 26.80 32.77 23.46
C VAL A 1124 26.47 31.36 22.94
N VAL A 1125 25.91 31.26 21.74
CA VAL A 1125 25.61 29.99 21.07
C VAL A 1125 26.73 29.58 20.14
N TRP A 1126 27.34 30.55 19.45
CA TRP A 1126 28.43 30.34 18.52
C TRP A 1126 29.30 31.61 18.45
N GLU A 1127 30.61 31.45 18.36
CA GLU A 1127 31.58 32.53 18.24
C GLU A 1127 32.71 32.12 17.29
N TRP A 1128 33.08 33.05 16.42
CA TRP A 1128 34.31 32.99 15.64
C TRP A 1128 35.16 34.22 15.92
N THR A 1129 36.46 34.00 16.16
CA THR A 1129 37.45 35.07 16.25
C THR A 1129 38.66 34.76 15.38
N ARG A 1130 39.19 35.80 14.72
CA ARG A 1130 40.39 35.70 13.88
C ARG A 1130 41.63 35.76 14.75
N ALA A 1131 42.36 34.64 14.84
CA ALA A 1131 43.57 34.54 15.64
C ALA A 1131 44.63 35.59 15.26
N GLN A 1132 45.30 36.16 16.26
CA GLN A 1132 46.47 37.02 16.07
C GLN A 1132 47.72 36.18 15.78
N GLY A 1133 47.90 35.80 14.52
CA GLY A 1133 49.10 35.12 14.03
C GLY A 1133 49.48 35.58 12.62
N ASP A 1134 48.57 35.37 11.67
CA ASP A 1134 48.81 35.64 10.25
C ASP A 1134 48.77 37.13 9.90
N LYS A 1135 49.90 37.80 10.12
CA LYS A 1135 50.29 38.92 9.27
C LYS A 1135 50.41 38.40 7.82
N LYS A 1136 49.77 39.09 6.88
CA LYS A 1136 50.06 38.88 5.46
C LYS A 1136 51.54 39.15 5.19
N ASN A 1137 52.18 38.19 4.50
CA ASN A 1137 52.98 38.52 3.32
C ASN A 1137 52.01 38.53 2.12
#